data_AF-A0A7G8WD21-F1
#
_entry.id   AF-A0A7G8WD21-F1
#
_cell.length_a   1.000
_cell.length_b   1.000
_cell.length_c   1.000
_cell.angle_alpha   90.00
_cell.angle_beta   90.00
_cell.angle_gamma   90.00
#
_symmetry.space_group_name_H-M   'P 1'
#
loop_
_entity.id
_entity.type
_entity.pdbx_description
1 polymer ?
#
loop_
_entity_poly.entity_id
_entity_poly.type
_entity_poly.pdbx_seq_one_letter_code
_entity_poly.pdbx_strand_id
1 'polypeptide(L)'
;MKRNLLIILIFFSANIFAQNERFEFLDYQLRKGDFNALNEVAEYFDSKTELTEYLGYHIIKSNESNLAKRLVRENSLFLDSEIIIDSTTTSSDFKRFLKDNKKNITFSNLANAFLITPFDKRKTDYEIIEITDFKWNSLKVKRSELLNFDWVRKNGIDSLVNTRNPLALLKTASVLLKNRYRFDEYYDNEDAINLIQLLTKSQIAVPNESGELSYHLDKDFYEQSKINLVAFFANNYKNYKWDESINAFSNNKLNVKEVDKEKTLFEMLSSENDTIAQSAFISLTRLDSKKVSKMSDQYRKARISNNYILPSFEFRFLKQLVYLTNYCKENSIDFESNENLKSQIELLKTKLTFNERKQLEDKLIKNLTLNDITAFEYWSLIYEKSWSLTYSAGKILDKFYSKNWDELTNNPKHLETYLLKSRLFDDLGIIGFCNNYLVKFNDSSQQIINSIENLSTTNQKIQTQIEKALVISKTPISFQEKEKKSWNGNTFERIEDFEKSFSDLVIKNRDSTELEDKISFLLSRIKYSQIGKALQSVENLSIQDKIKYSFLEKDFGFSYIGDIEETKTKSEFLENYKIFNELDFYKHYLKRGEIIITNSKGKLDFDKIHEILKYDINSAFVGGGGSTKDNGVYSVIKVLELTFKTTLNYPNKLCSSDNMYGCTSRSRAIEWMNYLKVNSHLKMEHNEPVSFAFE
;
A
#
# COMPACT_ATOMS: atom_id res chain seq x y z
N MET A 1 28.64 -2.13 52.71
CA MET A 1 28.39 -2.71 51.35
C MET A 1 27.52 -1.83 50.45
N LYS A 2 26.30 -1.40 50.84
CA LYS A 2 25.40 -0.63 49.95
C LYS A 2 25.96 0.72 49.42
N ARG A 3 26.81 1.41 50.20
CA ARG A 3 27.41 2.70 49.80
C ARG A 3 28.55 2.55 48.79
N ASN A 4 29.33 1.47 48.86
CA ASN A 4 30.39 1.18 47.88
C ASN A 4 29.79 0.68 46.56
N LEU A 5 28.66 -0.05 46.59
CA LEU A 5 27.95 -0.47 45.38
C LEU A 5 27.35 0.73 44.61
N LEU A 6 26.82 1.72 45.33
CA LEU A 6 26.28 2.95 44.74
C LEU A 6 27.38 3.83 44.12
N ILE A 7 28.53 3.96 44.78
CA ILE A 7 29.68 4.68 44.23
C ILE A 7 30.22 3.98 42.98
N ILE A 8 30.32 2.65 42.98
CA ILE A 8 30.71 1.87 41.80
C ILE A 8 29.70 2.06 40.66
N LEU A 9 28.39 2.04 40.92
CA LEU A 9 27.35 2.29 39.91
C LEU A 9 27.41 3.71 39.33
N ILE A 10 27.71 4.73 40.14
CA ILE A 10 27.89 6.12 39.68
C ILE A 10 29.17 6.27 38.83
N PHE A 11 30.26 5.57 39.17
CA PHE A 11 31.48 5.57 38.36
C PHE A 11 31.31 4.80 37.04
N PHE A 12 30.50 3.73 37.01
CA PHE A 12 30.20 3.02 35.76
C PHE A 12 29.28 3.84 34.85
N SER A 13 28.26 4.53 35.38
CA SER A 13 27.43 5.41 34.55
C SER A 13 28.20 6.64 34.06
N ALA A 14 29.01 7.29 34.90
CA ALA A 14 29.81 8.45 34.50
C ALA A 14 30.83 8.14 33.39
N ASN A 15 31.46 6.95 33.41
CA ASN A 15 32.39 6.55 32.35
C ASN A 15 31.68 6.25 31.01
N ILE A 16 30.47 5.68 31.05
CA ILE A 16 29.68 5.41 29.83
C ILE A 16 29.20 6.73 29.20
N PHE A 17 28.78 7.71 30.00
CA PHE A 17 28.40 9.02 29.49
C PHE A 17 29.62 9.84 29.01
N ALA A 18 30.74 9.83 29.73
CA ALA A 18 31.94 10.58 29.36
C ALA A 18 32.65 10.06 28.08
N GLN A 19 32.56 8.77 27.78
CA GLN A 19 33.10 8.22 26.53
C GLN A 19 32.33 8.72 25.29
N ASN A 20 31.01 8.82 25.40
CA ASN A 20 30.19 9.38 24.33
C ASN A 20 30.50 10.88 24.11
N GLU A 21 30.67 11.64 25.20
CA GLU A 21 31.06 13.06 25.14
C GLU A 21 32.39 13.29 24.39
N ARG A 22 33.36 12.37 24.50
CA ARG A 22 34.64 12.49 23.79
C ARG A 22 34.48 12.35 22.29
N PHE A 23 33.72 11.37 21.81
CA PHE A 23 33.47 11.20 20.37
C PHE A 23 32.61 12.32 19.80
N GLU A 24 31.62 12.79 20.55
CA GLU A 24 30.82 13.97 20.19
C GLU A 24 31.70 15.23 20.05
N PHE A 25 32.64 15.43 20.98
CA PHE A 25 33.60 16.53 20.90
C PHE A 25 34.52 16.39 19.68
N LEU A 26 35.04 15.19 19.41
CA LEU A 26 35.91 14.94 18.25
C LEU A 26 35.15 15.15 16.93
N ASP A 27 33.90 14.68 16.82
CA ASP A 27 33.03 14.95 15.67
C ASP A 27 32.84 16.46 15.47
N TYR A 28 32.51 17.20 16.54
CA TYR A 28 32.40 18.65 16.49
C TYR A 28 33.68 19.32 15.96
N GLN A 29 34.86 18.92 16.45
CA GLN A 29 36.15 19.48 16.00
C GLN A 29 36.46 19.13 14.54
N LEU A 30 36.17 17.90 14.11
CA LEU A 30 36.30 17.50 12.72
C LEU A 30 35.43 18.36 11.80
N ARG A 31 34.18 18.66 12.21
CA ARG A 31 33.27 19.55 11.46
C ARG A 31 33.71 21.01 11.44
N LYS A 32 34.60 21.42 12.34
CA LYS A 32 35.26 22.74 12.35
C LYS A 32 36.56 22.78 11.54
N GLY A 33 37.01 21.64 11.04
CA GLY A 33 38.24 21.54 10.26
C GLY A 33 39.50 21.46 11.09
N ASP A 34 39.40 21.04 12.36
CA ASP A 34 40.59 20.73 13.16
C ASP A 34 41.26 19.45 12.68
N PHE A 35 42.39 19.59 11.99
CA PHE A 35 43.17 18.46 11.49
C PHE A 35 43.72 17.58 12.62
N ASN A 36 43.96 18.13 13.82
CA ASN A 36 44.45 17.35 14.95
C ASN A 36 43.41 16.32 15.41
N ALA A 37 42.12 16.66 15.32
CA ALA A 37 41.05 15.73 15.64
C ALA A 37 41.08 14.46 14.77
N LEU A 38 41.56 14.51 13.52
CA LEU A 38 41.78 13.30 12.71
C LEU A 38 42.84 12.38 13.33
N ASN A 39 43.91 12.94 13.89
CA ASN A 39 44.96 12.16 14.56
C ASN A 39 44.47 11.58 15.89
N GLU A 40 43.64 12.32 16.62
CA GLU A 40 43.06 11.88 17.90
C GLU A 40 42.01 10.79 17.70
N VAL A 41 41.12 10.91 16.69
CA VAL A 41 40.17 9.84 16.35
C VAL A 41 40.89 8.57 15.88
N ALA A 42 42.03 8.70 15.20
CA ALA A 42 42.84 7.57 14.74
C ALA A 42 43.30 6.65 15.89
N GLU A 43 43.43 7.16 17.13
CA GLU A 43 43.89 6.38 18.29
C GLU A 43 42.92 5.26 18.66
N TYR A 44 41.65 5.43 18.29
CA TYR A 44 40.59 4.51 18.61
C TYR A 44 40.37 3.44 17.53
N PHE A 45 41.07 3.51 16.38
CA PHE A 45 40.87 2.59 15.25
C PHE A 45 41.13 1.11 15.61
N ASP A 46 41.99 0.85 16.59
CA ASP A 46 42.30 -0.51 17.05
C ASP A 46 41.58 -0.89 18.36
N SER A 47 40.81 0.04 18.94
CA SER A 47 40.12 -0.17 20.21
C SER A 47 38.99 -1.19 20.09
N LYS A 48 38.87 -2.05 21.11
CA LYS A 48 37.81 -3.07 21.24
C LYS A 48 36.82 -2.74 22.36
N THR A 49 36.95 -1.58 22.99
CA THR A 49 36.02 -1.12 24.02
C THR A 49 34.62 -1.02 23.44
N GLU A 50 33.68 -1.76 24.03
CA GLU A 50 32.28 -1.71 23.65
C GLU A 50 31.63 -0.40 24.09
N LEU A 51 30.75 0.12 23.25
CA LEU A 51 29.94 1.29 23.55
C LEU A 51 28.50 1.09 23.08
N THR A 52 27.60 1.92 23.59
CA THR A 52 26.19 1.90 23.23
C THR A 52 25.85 3.20 22.52
N GLU A 53 25.34 3.08 21.29
CA GLU A 53 24.90 4.22 20.48
C GLU A 53 23.37 4.23 20.42
N TYR A 54 22.80 5.43 20.31
CA TYR A 54 21.35 5.62 20.21
C TYR A 54 21.04 6.20 18.84
N LEU A 55 20.16 5.53 18.09
CA LEU A 55 19.64 6.00 16.80
C LEU A 55 18.13 6.16 16.94
N GLY A 56 17.67 7.36 17.27
CA GLY A 56 16.31 7.57 17.77
C GLY A 56 16.01 6.68 18.99
N TYR A 57 15.07 5.74 18.84
CA TYR A 57 14.71 4.77 19.89
C TYR A 57 15.47 3.44 19.82
N HIS A 58 16.33 3.24 18.81
CA HIS A 58 17.11 2.03 18.65
C HIS A 58 18.40 2.09 19.49
N ILE A 59 18.68 1.01 20.23
CA ILE A 59 19.92 0.83 20.99
C ILE A 59 20.86 -0.05 20.16
N ILE A 60 22.00 0.50 19.75
CA ILE A 60 23.00 -0.19 18.93
C ILE A 60 24.21 -0.50 19.80
N LYS A 61 24.62 -1.77 19.85
CA LYS A 61 25.88 -2.19 20.46
C LYS A 61 26.99 -2.14 19.41
N SER A 62 28.03 -1.37 19.69
CA SER A 62 29.16 -1.13 18.79
C SER A 62 30.46 -1.08 19.60
N ASN A 63 31.56 -0.68 18.97
CA ASN A 63 32.83 -0.46 19.66
C ASN A 63 33.49 0.84 19.18
N GLU A 64 34.45 1.33 19.96
CA GLU A 64 35.18 2.58 19.67
C GLU A 64 35.83 2.59 18.28
N SER A 65 36.35 1.46 17.81
CA SER A 65 36.95 1.34 16.46
C SER A 65 35.93 1.62 15.35
N ASN A 66 34.75 1.00 15.42
CA ASN A 66 33.69 1.20 14.45
C ASN A 66 33.18 2.65 14.43
N LEU A 67 33.00 3.24 15.62
CA LEU A 67 32.59 4.63 15.78
C LEU A 67 33.66 5.59 15.21
N ALA A 68 34.93 5.41 15.57
CA ALA A 68 36.03 6.24 15.08
C ALA A 68 36.14 6.22 13.55
N LYS A 69 36.07 5.03 12.95
CA LYS A 69 36.10 4.86 11.49
C LYS A 69 34.87 5.47 10.82
N ARG A 70 33.69 5.41 11.46
CA ARG A 70 32.49 6.11 10.97
C ARG A 70 32.70 7.63 11.02
N LEU A 71 33.17 8.20 12.13
CA LEU A 71 33.41 9.64 12.25
C LEU A 71 34.37 10.17 11.19
N VAL A 72 35.44 9.41 10.88
CA VAL A 72 36.34 9.78 9.79
C VAL A 72 35.62 9.76 8.45
N ARG A 73 34.84 8.72 8.14
CA ARG A 73 34.05 8.66 6.88
C ARG A 73 33.01 9.77 6.78
N GLU A 74 32.34 10.12 7.87
CA GLU A 74 31.32 11.19 7.91
C GLU A 74 31.94 12.60 7.77
N ASN A 75 33.21 12.77 8.14
CA ASN A 75 33.91 14.06 8.13
C ASN A 75 35.07 14.15 7.15
N SER A 76 35.26 13.16 6.29
CA SER A 76 36.20 13.20 5.19
C SER A 76 35.56 12.69 3.91
N LEU A 77 36.07 13.14 2.78
CA LEU A 77 35.63 12.74 1.45
C LEU A 77 36.84 12.28 0.64
N PHE A 78 37.72 11.50 1.28
CA PHE A 78 38.84 10.86 0.58
C PHE A 78 38.32 9.87 -0.45
N LEU A 79 38.99 9.77 -1.58
CA LEU A 79 38.68 8.78 -2.61
C LEU A 79 39.24 7.43 -2.20
N ASP A 80 38.61 6.34 -2.63
CA ASP A 80 39.15 4.98 -2.41
C ASP A 80 40.55 4.79 -3.01
N SER A 81 40.88 5.53 -4.08
CA SER A 81 42.22 5.58 -4.66
C SER A 81 43.25 6.32 -3.78
N GLU A 82 42.80 7.12 -2.81
CA GLU A 82 43.63 7.82 -1.83
C GLU A 82 43.77 7.00 -0.55
N ILE A 83 42.66 6.49 -0.01
CA ILE A 83 42.62 5.58 1.15
C ILE A 83 41.29 4.84 1.21
N ILE A 84 41.33 3.56 1.58
CA ILE A 84 40.15 2.77 1.95
C ILE A 84 40.10 2.65 3.48
N ILE A 85 38.99 3.10 4.07
CA ILE A 85 38.74 3.06 5.52
C ILE A 85 37.69 1.99 5.82
N ASP A 86 38.14 0.81 6.21
CA ASP A 86 37.30 -0.37 6.47
C ASP A 86 37.63 -1.04 7.81
N SER A 87 37.10 -2.24 8.04
CA SER A 87 37.33 -3.00 9.27
C SER A 87 38.80 -3.39 9.49
N THR A 88 39.62 -3.41 8.44
CA THR A 88 41.04 -3.81 8.46
C THR A 88 41.99 -2.64 8.66
N THR A 89 41.57 -1.40 8.39
CA THR A 89 42.40 -0.21 8.59
C THR A 89 42.78 -0.05 10.07
N THR A 90 44.09 -0.04 10.37
CA THR A 90 44.60 0.13 11.74
C THR A 90 44.85 1.60 12.08
N SER A 91 45.06 1.91 13.37
CA SER A 91 45.50 3.24 13.81
C SER A 91 46.81 3.64 13.12
N SER A 92 47.74 2.69 13.00
CA SER A 92 49.05 2.93 12.39
C SER A 92 48.95 3.26 10.89
N ASP A 93 48.08 2.56 10.16
CA ASP A 93 47.87 2.80 8.74
C ASP A 93 47.28 4.18 8.49
N PHE A 94 46.24 4.56 9.27
CA PHE A 94 45.59 5.85 9.11
C PHE A 94 46.49 7.01 9.56
N LYS A 95 47.22 6.89 10.68
CA LYS A 95 48.21 7.90 11.10
C LYS A 95 49.33 8.08 10.08
N ARG A 96 49.82 6.99 9.46
CA ARG A 96 50.79 7.06 8.36
C ARG A 96 50.21 7.83 7.17
N PHE A 97 48.99 7.50 6.75
CA PHE A 97 48.29 8.23 5.69
C PHE A 97 48.17 9.73 5.98
N LEU A 98 47.74 10.12 7.19
CA LEU A 98 47.64 11.52 7.61
C LEU A 98 48.99 12.24 7.57
N LYS A 99 50.06 11.57 8.00
CA LYS A 99 51.42 12.12 7.99
C LYS A 99 51.92 12.34 6.56
N ASP A 100 51.77 11.33 5.70
CA ASP A 100 52.28 11.35 4.33
C ASP A 100 51.52 12.37 3.46
N ASN A 101 50.24 12.60 3.76
CA ASN A 101 49.37 13.50 3.00
C ASN A 101 49.06 14.83 3.71
N LYS A 102 49.74 15.17 4.82
CA LYS A 102 49.43 16.34 5.65
C LYS A 102 49.30 17.66 4.86
N LYS A 103 50.15 17.86 3.84
CA LYS A 103 50.14 19.08 3.00
C LYS A 103 49.04 19.09 1.95
N ASN A 104 48.51 17.93 1.60
CA ASN A 104 47.51 17.75 0.55
C ASN A 104 46.09 17.68 1.14
N ILE A 105 45.94 17.26 2.38
CA ILE A 105 44.66 17.25 3.08
C ILE A 105 44.25 18.69 3.40
N THR A 106 43.09 19.09 2.91
CA THR A 106 42.50 20.41 3.15
C THR A 106 41.09 20.26 3.69
N PHE A 107 40.66 21.21 4.51
CA PHE A 107 39.27 21.29 4.95
C PHE A 107 38.44 22.07 3.92
N SER A 108 37.39 21.45 3.41
CA SER A 108 36.51 22.06 2.41
C SER A 108 35.29 22.68 3.05
N ASN A 109 35.21 24.01 2.97
CA ASN A 109 34.01 24.77 3.37
C ASN A 109 32.80 24.47 2.47
N LEU A 110 32.95 23.75 1.35
CA LEU A 110 31.83 23.31 0.53
C LEU A 110 31.16 22.05 1.10
N ALA A 111 31.89 21.21 1.84
CA ALA A 111 31.36 19.96 2.38
C ALA A 111 31.34 19.92 3.92
N ASN A 112 32.03 20.84 4.59
CA ASN A 112 32.40 20.72 6.01
C ASN A 112 33.06 19.35 6.26
N ALA A 113 34.09 19.05 5.47
CA ALA A 113 34.81 17.78 5.49
C ALA A 113 36.23 17.94 4.96
N PHE A 114 37.12 17.03 5.36
CA PHE A 114 38.48 16.93 4.84
C PHE A 114 38.52 16.24 3.48
N LEU A 115 39.38 16.71 2.57
CA LEU A 115 39.61 16.09 1.28
C LEU A 115 41.07 16.25 0.83
N ILE A 116 41.54 15.35 -0.02
CA ILE A 116 42.81 15.51 -0.75
C ILE A 116 42.50 16.03 -2.16
N THR A 117 41.66 15.35 -2.92
CA THR A 117 41.24 15.80 -4.25
C THR A 117 40.08 16.82 -4.17
N PRO A 118 40.30 18.10 -4.54
CA PRO A 118 39.26 19.13 -4.56
C PRO A 118 38.14 18.85 -5.57
N PHE A 119 36.93 19.37 -5.32
CA PHE A 119 35.75 19.11 -6.16
C PHE A 119 35.90 19.54 -7.62
N ASP A 120 36.61 20.62 -7.90
CA ASP A 120 36.91 21.12 -9.25
C ASP A 120 37.95 20.26 -10.00
N LYS A 121 38.57 19.28 -9.32
CA LYS A 121 39.41 18.26 -9.94
C LYS A 121 38.72 16.90 -10.04
N ARG A 122 37.55 16.73 -9.43
CA ARG A 122 36.74 15.50 -9.54
C ARG A 122 35.94 15.54 -10.83
N LYS A 123 35.92 14.41 -11.53
CA LYS A 123 35.04 14.19 -12.68
C LYS A 123 33.82 13.39 -12.23
N THR A 124 32.67 13.70 -12.82
CA THR A 124 31.44 12.93 -12.65
C THR A 124 30.76 12.84 -13.99
N ASP A 125 30.13 11.70 -14.24
CA ASP A 125 29.12 11.61 -15.30
C ASP A 125 27.90 12.43 -14.88
N TYR A 126 27.13 12.90 -15.86
CA TYR A 126 25.89 13.61 -15.62
C TYR A 126 24.99 13.56 -16.84
N GLU A 127 23.70 13.77 -16.61
CA GLU A 127 22.72 14.07 -17.65
C GLU A 127 21.89 15.28 -17.21
N ILE A 128 21.53 16.14 -18.18
CA ILE A 128 20.67 17.30 -17.92
C ILE A 128 19.46 17.19 -18.83
N ILE A 129 18.29 17.31 -18.23
CA ILE A 129 17.02 17.39 -18.94
C ILE A 129 16.34 18.73 -18.61
N GLU A 130 15.48 19.19 -19.50
CA GLU A 130 14.59 20.31 -19.21
C GLU A 130 13.65 19.95 -18.04
N ILE A 131 13.29 20.96 -17.25
CA ILE A 131 12.21 20.80 -16.28
C ILE A 131 10.86 20.85 -17.00
N THR A 132 9.90 20.04 -16.57
CA THR A 132 8.55 20.07 -17.15
C THR A 132 7.87 21.41 -16.86
N ASP A 133 6.93 21.83 -17.71
CA ASP A 133 6.12 23.02 -17.45
C ASP A 133 5.32 22.91 -16.15
N PHE A 134 4.86 21.70 -15.80
CA PHE A 134 4.14 21.43 -14.56
C PHE A 134 5.01 21.76 -13.34
N LYS A 135 6.23 21.19 -13.26
CA LYS A 135 7.16 21.46 -12.18
C LYS A 135 7.67 22.90 -12.21
N TRP A 136 7.95 23.46 -13.39
CA TRP A 136 8.38 24.85 -13.53
C TRP A 136 7.35 25.84 -12.98
N ASN A 137 6.07 25.63 -13.30
CA ASN A 137 5.00 26.47 -12.79
C ASN A 137 4.88 26.36 -11.26
N SER A 138 4.98 25.14 -10.71
CA SER A 138 5.01 24.93 -9.25
C SER A 138 6.17 25.67 -8.58
N LEU A 139 7.40 25.55 -9.11
CA LEU A 139 8.57 26.21 -8.55
C LEU A 139 8.50 27.74 -8.65
N LYS A 140 7.95 28.28 -9.75
CA LYS A 140 7.76 29.73 -9.90
C LYS A 140 6.86 30.30 -8.80
N VAL A 141 5.77 29.61 -8.46
CA VAL A 141 4.89 30.00 -7.35
C VAL A 141 5.65 29.99 -6.02
N LYS A 142 6.50 28.98 -5.80
CA LYS A 142 7.34 28.85 -4.59
C LYS A 142 8.60 29.71 -4.58
N ARG A 143 8.91 30.49 -5.63
CA ARG A 143 10.19 31.22 -5.75
C ARG A 143 10.50 32.10 -4.54
N SER A 144 9.53 32.88 -4.08
CA SER A 144 9.72 33.78 -2.93
C SER A 144 10.02 33.00 -1.65
N GLU A 145 9.28 31.92 -1.41
CA GLU A 145 9.49 31.03 -0.27
C GLU A 145 10.88 30.38 -0.31
N LEU A 146 11.22 29.74 -1.43
CA LEU A 146 12.50 29.06 -1.64
C LEU A 146 13.70 29.98 -1.41
N LEU A 147 13.61 31.25 -1.83
CA LEU A 147 14.70 32.23 -1.64
C LEU A 147 14.76 32.83 -0.23
N ASN A 148 13.69 32.71 0.57
CA ASN A 148 13.61 33.29 1.91
C ASN A 148 13.92 32.30 3.04
N PHE A 149 14.13 31.02 2.74
CA PHE A 149 14.52 30.04 3.76
C PHE A 149 15.78 30.47 4.54
N ASP A 150 15.79 30.16 5.83
CA ASP A 150 16.88 30.53 6.73
C ASP A 150 18.25 30.01 6.26
N TRP A 151 18.30 28.78 5.76
CA TRP A 151 19.55 28.20 5.26
C TRP A 151 20.03 28.91 3.99
N VAL A 152 19.13 29.41 3.14
CA VAL A 152 19.48 30.19 1.93
C VAL A 152 20.14 31.51 2.34
N ARG A 153 19.51 32.25 3.25
CA ARG A 153 20.01 33.53 3.77
C ARG A 153 21.32 33.38 4.55
N LYS A 154 21.40 32.40 5.46
CA LYS A 154 22.62 32.11 6.25
C LYS A 154 23.83 31.77 5.37
N ASN A 155 23.61 31.19 4.20
CA ASN A 155 24.67 30.87 3.23
C ASN A 155 24.91 31.98 2.19
N GLY A 156 24.12 33.07 2.23
CA GLY A 156 24.17 34.20 1.31
C GLY A 156 23.81 33.81 -0.13
N ILE A 157 22.98 32.80 -0.31
CA ILE A 157 22.56 32.30 -1.64
C ILE A 157 21.58 33.30 -2.27
N ASP A 158 20.64 33.83 -1.49
CA ASP A 158 19.71 34.89 -1.87
C ASP A 158 20.43 36.12 -2.44
N SER A 159 21.48 36.60 -1.75
CA SER A 159 22.30 37.72 -2.20
C SER A 159 23.02 37.43 -3.52
N LEU A 160 23.52 36.20 -3.70
CA LEU A 160 24.15 35.77 -4.95
C LEU A 160 23.14 35.69 -6.10
N VAL A 161 21.93 35.20 -5.85
CA VAL A 161 20.85 35.19 -6.85
C VAL A 161 20.45 36.61 -7.23
N ASN A 162 20.26 37.51 -6.26
CA ASN A 162 19.91 38.91 -6.49
C ASN A 162 20.99 39.67 -7.30
N THR A 163 22.25 39.32 -7.09
CA THR A 163 23.40 39.86 -7.85
C THR A 163 23.71 39.07 -9.12
N ARG A 164 22.88 38.10 -9.49
CA ARG A 164 23.00 37.28 -10.71
C ARG A 164 24.33 36.54 -10.80
N ASN A 165 24.87 36.14 -9.65
CA ASN A 165 26.16 35.45 -9.55
C ASN A 165 25.94 33.92 -9.56
N PRO A 166 26.44 33.19 -10.57
CA PRO A 166 26.21 31.75 -10.69
C PRO A 166 26.87 30.91 -9.58
N LEU A 167 27.72 31.52 -8.74
CA LEU A 167 28.21 30.90 -7.50
C LEU A 167 27.05 30.47 -6.58
N ALA A 168 25.87 31.07 -6.72
CA ALA A 168 24.65 30.62 -6.05
C ALA A 168 24.41 29.11 -6.26
N LEU A 169 24.58 28.61 -7.48
CA LEU A 169 24.33 27.20 -7.82
C LEU A 169 25.28 26.25 -7.07
N LEU A 170 26.57 26.57 -7.04
CA LEU A 170 27.57 25.80 -6.30
C LEU A 170 27.31 25.85 -4.79
N LYS A 171 26.93 27.01 -4.25
CA LYS A 171 26.59 27.13 -2.83
C LYS A 171 25.34 26.34 -2.47
N THR A 172 24.31 26.33 -3.31
CA THR A 172 23.10 25.53 -3.07
C THR A 172 23.42 24.04 -3.06
N ALA A 173 24.19 23.54 -4.04
CA ALA A 173 24.66 22.15 -4.05
C ALA A 173 25.57 21.83 -2.83
N SER A 174 26.37 22.79 -2.39
CA SER A 174 27.19 22.66 -1.17
C SER A 174 26.33 22.50 0.09
N VAL A 175 25.22 23.22 0.22
CA VAL A 175 24.31 23.05 1.36
C VAL A 175 23.74 21.63 1.39
N LEU A 176 23.32 21.10 0.24
CA LEU A 176 22.85 19.72 0.11
C LEU A 176 23.88 18.70 0.66
N LEU A 177 25.15 18.85 0.29
CA LEU A 177 26.21 17.96 0.79
C LEU A 177 26.55 18.18 2.26
N LYS A 178 26.45 19.41 2.77
CA LYS A 178 26.64 19.70 4.21
C LYS A 178 25.54 19.09 5.06
N ASN A 179 24.33 19.01 4.53
CA ASN A 179 23.15 18.37 5.12
C ASN A 179 23.06 16.87 4.77
N ARG A 180 24.17 16.25 4.35
CA ARG A 180 24.23 14.80 4.13
C ARG A 180 23.87 14.05 5.41
N TYR A 181 23.45 12.79 5.23
CA TYR A 181 23.23 11.89 6.35
C TYR A 181 24.51 11.74 7.18
N ARG A 182 24.34 11.89 8.50
CA ARG A 182 25.30 11.49 9.51
C ARG A 182 24.53 10.75 10.59
N PHE A 183 25.22 9.98 11.42
CA PHE A 183 24.57 9.24 12.48
C PHE A 183 23.65 10.15 13.33
N ASP A 184 22.37 9.78 13.40
CA ASP A 184 21.29 10.50 14.10
C ASP A 184 20.96 11.92 13.57
N GLU A 185 21.48 12.31 12.40
CA GLU A 185 21.17 13.58 11.74
C GLU A 185 20.45 13.37 10.40
N TYR A 186 19.26 13.94 10.29
CA TYR A 186 18.41 13.84 9.11
C TYR A 186 17.96 15.23 8.68
N TYR A 187 18.07 15.51 7.38
CA TYR A 187 17.64 16.76 6.78
C TYR A 187 16.76 16.49 5.57
N ASP A 188 15.69 17.27 5.42
CA ASP A 188 14.97 17.32 4.17
C ASP A 188 15.79 18.11 3.13
N ASN A 189 16.02 17.46 2.00
CA ASN A 189 16.89 17.93 0.94
C ASN A 189 16.10 18.45 -0.28
N GLU A 190 14.77 18.32 -0.26
CA GLU A 190 13.91 18.64 -1.40
C GLU A 190 14.03 20.11 -1.81
N ASP A 191 14.10 21.03 -0.85
CA ASP A 191 14.16 22.48 -1.12
C ASP A 191 15.44 22.92 -1.82
N ALA A 192 16.58 22.30 -1.49
CA ALA A 192 17.84 22.62 -2.16
C ALA A 192 17.82 22.20 -3.63
N ILE A 193 17.27 21.01 -3.93
CA ILE A 193 17.07 20.53 -5.29
C ILE A 193 16.05 21.38 -6.04
N ASN A 194 14.92 21.71 -5.41
CA ASN A 194 13.90 22.60 -5.95
C ASN A 194 14.49 23.98 -6.30
N LEU A 195 15.35 24.54 -5.44
CA LEU A 195 16.02 25.81 -5.72
C LEU A 195 17.01 25.71 -6.89
N ILE A 196 17.79 24.63 -6.99
CA ILE A 196 18.68 24.39 -8.16
C ILE A 196 17.85 24.30 -9.45
N GLN A 197 16.76 23.54 -9.44
CA GLN A 197 15.86 23.41 -10.58
C GLN A 197 15.22 24.75 -10.97
N LEU A 198 14.77 25.54 -9.97
CA LEU A 198 14.24 26.88 -10.20
C LEU A 198 15.28 27.81 -10.82
N LEU A 199 16.52 27.75 -10.33
CA LEU A 199 17.60 28.63 -10.75
C LEU A 199 18.24 28.20 -12.07
N THR A 200 17.98 27.00 -12.59
CA THR A 200 18.56 26.52 -13.85
C THR A 200 17.54 26.17 -14.92
N LYS A 201 16.24 26.12 -14.57
CA LYS A 201 15.16 25.59 -15.42
C LYS A 201 15.50 24.20 -16.00
N SER A 202 16.21 23.39 -15.22
CA SER A 202 16.69 22.07 -15.65
C SER A 202 16.74 21.09 -14.47
N GLN A 203 16.69 19.80 -14.76
CA GLN A 203 16.95 18.74 -13.80
C GLN A 203 18.28 18.06 -14.15
N ILE A 204 19.17 17.98 -13.17
CA ILE A 204 20.52 17.41 -13.33
C ILE A 204 20.53 16.06 -12.62
N ALA A 205 20.88 15.01 -13.35
CA ALA A 205 21.16 13.69 -12.81
C ALA A 205 22.65 13.44 -12.71
N VAL A 206 23.06 12.81 -11.62
CA VAL A 206 24.44 12.38 -11.36
C VAL A 206 24.43 10.97 -10.76
N PRO A 207 25.55 10.21 -10.85
CA PRO A 207 25.62 8.86 -10.30
C PRO A 207 25.38 8.84 -8.78
N ASN A 208 24.57 7.90 -8.33
CA ASN A 208 24.39 7.56 -6.92
C ASN A 208 25.44 6.54 -6.45
N GLU A 209 25.27 5.98 -5.24
CA GLU A 209 26.18 4.98 -4.66
C GLU A 209 26.26 3.68 -5.45
N SER A 210 25.24 3.38 -6.26
CA SER A 210 25.22 2.22 -7.16
C SER A 210 25.83 2.52 -8.53
N GLY A 211 26.27 3.76 -8.78
CA GLY A 211 26.74 4.23 -10.08
C GLY A 211 25.62 4.52 -11.09
N GLU A 212 24.36 4.47 -10.68
CA GLU A 212 23.20 4.78 -11.54
C GLU A 212 22.92 6.29 -11.54
N LEU A 213 22.62 6.89 -12.70
CA LEU A 213 22.18 8.28 -12.77
C LEU A 213 20.83 8.47 -12.05
N SER A 214 20.81 9.29 -11.00
CA SER A 214 19.60 9.61 -10.23
C SER A 214 19.12 11.03 -10.53
N TYR A 215 17.84 11.18 -10.88
CA TYR A 215 17.16 12.47 -11.01
C TYR A 215 16.51 12.91 -9.68
N HIS A 216 16.46 12.03 -8.70
CA HIS A 216 15.77 12.22 -7.42
C HIS A 216 16.78 12.33 -6.28
N LEU A 217 17.74 13.25 -6.45
CA LEU A 217 18.88 13.45 -5.56
C LEU A 217 18.47 13.77 -4.11
N ASP A 218 17.26 14.32 -3.93
CA ASP A 218 16.65 14.58 -2.62
C ASP A 218 16.25 13.29 -1.89
N LYS A 219 16.02 12.19 -2.62
CA LYS A 219 15.64 10.88 -2.08
C LYS A 219 16.81 9.90 -1.94
N ASP A 220 17.97 10.23 -2.51
CA ASP A 220 19.18 9.42 -2.35
C ASP A 220 19.65 9.52 -0.88
N PHE A 221 19.68 8.37 -0.20
CA PHE A 221 20.11 8.30 1.20
C PHE A 221 21.60 8.61 1.34
N TYR A 222 22.44 7.94 0.54
CA TYR A 222 23.89 8.10 0.57
C TYR A 222 24.35 9.42 -0.06
N GLU A 223 25.56 9.82 0.29
CA GLU A 223 26.14 11.12 -0.04
C GLU A 223 26.76 11.18 -1.44
N GLN A 224 26.96 10.03 -2.12
CA GLN A 224 27.69 9.97 -3.38
C GLN A 224 27.09 10.89 -4.47
N SER A 225 25.77 10.91 -4.60
CA SER A 225 25.12 11.79 -5.58
C SER A 225 25.23 13.27 -5.20
N LYS A 226 25.24 13.59 -3.90
CA LYS A 226 25.47 14.95 -3.38
C LYS A 226 26.90 15.42 -3.64
N ILE A 227 27.90 14.54 -3.44
CA ILE A 227 29.31 14.77 -3.79
C ILE A 227 29.45 15.06 -5.29
N ASN A 228 28.83 14.21 -6.11
CA ASN A 228 28.87 14.33 -7.56
C ASN A 228 28.19 15.61 -8.04
N LEU A 229 27.07 16.03 -7.44
CA LEU A 229 26.43 17.31 -7.77
C LEU A 229 27.31 18.52 -7.44
N VAL A 230 28.02 18.50 -6.31
CA VAL A 230 28.99 19.55 -5.96
C VAL A 230 30.16 19.56 -6.95
N ALA A 231 30.70 18.40 -7.31
CA ALA A 231 31.74 18.29 -8.33
C ALA A 231 31.26 18.83 -9.69
N PHE A 232 30.05 18.48 -10.11
CA PHE A 232 29.45 19.01 -11.33
C PHE A 232 29.40 20.54 -11.32
N PHE A 233 28.86 21.15 -10.27
CA PHE A 233 28.80 22.61 -10.21
C PHE A 233 30.17 23.25 -10.05
N ALA A 234 31.10 22.66 -9.29
CA ALA A 234 32.46 23.20 -9.13
C ALA A 234 33.17 23.36 -10.49
N ASN A 235 32.95 22.41 -11.40
CA ASN A 235 33.49 22.43 -12.75
C ASN A 235 32.72 23.34 -13.73
N ASN A 236 31.42 23.55 -13.50
CA ASN A 236 30.53 24.15 -14.52
C ASN A 236 29.92 25.51 -14.16
N TYR A 237 29.84 25.90 -12.88
CA TYR A 237 29.05 27.07 -12.45
C TYR A 237 29.49 28.37 -13.15
N LYS A 238 30.80 28.55 -13.41
CA LYS A 238 31.33 29.75 -14.07
C LYS A 238 30.85 29.92 -15.52
N ASN A 239 30.36 28.86 -16.15
CA ASN A 239 29.83 28.91 -17.52
C ASN A 239 28.34 29.28 -17.56
N TYR A 240 27.66 29.31 -16.41
CA TYR A 240 26.27 29.74 -16.34
C TYR A 240 26.17 31.27 -16.41
N LYS A 241 25.20 31.76 -17.18
CA LYS A 241 24.87 33.18 -17.31
C LYS A 241 23.41 33.40 -16.96
N TRP A 242 23.10 34.56 -16.39
CA TRP A 242 21.73 34.90 -16.08
C TRP A 242 20.94 35.23 -17.35
N ASP A 243 19.75 34.63 -17.47
CA ASP A 243 18.78 34.87 -18.54
C ASP A 243 17.55 35.56 -17.96
N GLU A 244 17.33 36.82 -18.33
CA GLU A 244 16.21 37.63 -17.84
C GLU A 244 14.85 37.09 -18.28
N SER A 245 14.77 36.45 -19.44
CA SER A 245 13.50 36.01 -20.03
C SER A 245 12.85 34.90 -19.22
N ILE A 246 13.68 34.02 -18.64
CA ILE A 246 13.25 32.91 -17.78
C ILE A 246 13.60 33.14 -16.30
N ASN A 247 14.28 34.24 -15.99
CA ASN A 247 14.68 34.63 -14.65
C ASN A 247 15.51 33.53 -13.95
N ALA A 248 16.42 32.91 -14.70
CA ALA A 248 17.21 31.75 -14.29
C ALA A 248 18.60 31.76 -14.96
N PHE A 249 19.51 30.93 -14.47
CA PHE A 249 20.83 30.72 -15.06
C PHE A 249 20.77 29.70 -16.21
N SER A 250 21.29 30.08 -17.37
CA SER A 250 21.43 29.21 -18.55
C SER A 250 22.90 28.93 -18.85
N ASN A 251 23.19 27.75 -19.41
CA ASN A 251 24.53 27.37 -19.83
C ASN A 251 24.48 26.72 -21.22
N ASN A 252 24.87 27.49 -22.24
CA ASN A 252 24.83 27.07 -23.64
C ASN A 252 25.94 26.08 -24.03
N LYS A 253 26.87 25.76 -23.11
CA LYS A 253 27.92 24.74 -23.35
C LYS A 253 27.48 23.35 -22.92
N LEU A 254 26.40 23.23 -22.16
CA LEU A 254 25.89 21.96 -21.68
C LEU A 254 24.76 21.48 -22.59
N ASN A 255 24.77 20.18 -22.91
CA ASN A 255 23.69 19.56 -23.64
C ASN A 255 22.51 19.32 -22.69
N VAL A 256 21.41 20.05 -22.89
CA VAL A 256 20.15 19.87 -22.17
C VAL A 256 19.20 19.12 -23.09
N LYS A 257 18.76 17.94 -22.67
CA LYS A 257 17.78 17.15 -23.44
C LYS A 257 16.37 17.63 -23.17
N GLU A 258 15.53 17.60 -24.19
CA GLU A 258 14.10 17.85 -24.03
C GLU A 258 13.46 16.82 -23.09
N VAL A 259 12.41 17.27 -22.39
CA VAL A 259 11.67 16.41 -21.47
C VAL A 259 10.55 15.68 -22.19
N ASP A 260 10.50 14.37 -21.96
CA ASP A 260 9.48 13.52 -22.58
C ASP A 260 8.10 13.73 -21.93
N LYS A 261 7.03 13.54 -22.71
CA LYS A 261 5.64 13.65 -22.23
C LYS A 261 5.35 12.74 -21.02
N GLU A 262 5.91 11.53 -20.99
CA GLU A 262 5.76 10.60 -19.87
C GLU A 262 6.27 11.22 -18.56
N LYS A 263 7.40 11.94 -18.60
CA LYS A 263 8.00 12.57 -17.41
C LYS A 263 7.08 13.62 -16.81
N THR A 264 6.46 14.46 -17.64
CA THR A 264 5.43 15.41 -17.20
C THR A 264 4.29 14.70 -16.49
N LEU A 265 3.76 13.62 -17.06
CA LEU A 265 2.66 12.88 -16.45
C LEU A 265 3.07 12.18 -15.14
N PHE A 266 4.29 11.64 -15.06
CA PHE A 266 4.80 11.05 -13.82
C PHE A 266 4.93 12.07 -12.69
N GLU A 267 5.34 13.30 -12.98
CA GLU A 267 5.36 14.37 -11.99
C GLU A 267 3.95 14.82 -11.56
N MET A 268 2.98 14.78 -12.48
CA MET A 268 1.58 15.09 -12.19
C MET A 268 0.93 14.06 -11.25
N LEU A 269 1.48 12.85 -11.08
CA LEU A 269 0.99 11.86 -10.12
C LEU A 269 1.12 12.33 -8.66
N SER A 270 2.06 13.23 -8.38
CA SER A 270 2.25 13.84 -7.05
C SER A 270 1.46 15.13 -6.86
N SER A 271 0.60 15.50 -7.82
CA SER A 271 -0.25 16.69 -7.69
C SER A 271 -1.20 16.55 -6.51
N GLU A 272 -1.32 17.60 -5.68
CA GLU A 272 -2.35 17.68 -4.64
C GLU A 272 -3.77 17.74 -5.20
N ASN A 273 -3.94 18.00 -6.50
CA ASN A 273 -5.23 17.96 -7.16
C ASN A 273 -5.52 16.54 -7.66
N ASP A 274 -6.48 15.87 -7.02
CA ASP A 274 -6.89 14.50 -7.32
C ASP A 274 -7.26 14.30 -8.80
N THR A 275 -7.88 15.28 -9.44
CA THR A 275 -8.26 15.20 -10.87
C THR A 275 -7.04 15.18 -11.77
N ILE A 276 -6.03 16.01 -11.46
CA ILE A 276 -4.78 16.07 -12.22
C ILE A 276 -4.02 14.75 -12.08
N ALA A 277 -3.85 14.26 -10.85
CA ALA A 277 -3.15 13.01 -10.58
C ALA A 277 -3.84 11.81 -11.25
N GLN A 278 -5.16 11.68 -11.08
CA GLN A 278 -5.95 10.59 -11.67
C GLN A 278 -5.89 10.62 -13.20
N SER A 279 -6.02 11.80 -13.81
CA SER A 279 -5.96 11.96 -15.27
C SER A 279 -4.57 11.62 -15.82
N ALA A 280 -3.51 11.99 -15.10
CA ALA A 280 -2.14 11.64 -15.46
C ALA A 280 -1.91 10.13 -15.37
N PHE A 281 -2.41 9.49 -14.32
CA PHE A 281 -2.34 8.04 -14.14
C PHE A 281 -3.01 7.30 -15.29
N ILE A 282 -4.27 7.64 -15.60
CA ILE A 282 -5.02 7.06 -16.72
C ILE A 282 -4.29 7.28 -18.04
N SER A 283 -3.74 8.48 -18.26
CA SER A 283 -2.99 8.81 -19.48
C SER A 283 -1.74 7.95 -19.62
N LEU A 284 -0.97 7.75 -18.55
CA LEU A 284 0.23 6.93 -18.55
C LEU A 284 -0.08 5.46 -18.87
N THR A 285 -1.22 4.92 -18.43
CA THR A 285 -1.62 3.55 -18.81
C THR A 285 -1.76 3.37 -20.32
N ARG A 286 -1.86 4.44 -21.11
CA ARG A 286 -2.10 4.39 -22.56
C ARG A 286 -0.85 4.66 -23.39
N LEU A 287 0.30 4.93 -22.77
CA LEU A 287 1.55 5.25 -23.46
C LEU A 287 2.41 3.99 -23.71
N ASP A 288 3.65 4.19 -24.15
CA ASP A 288 4.59 3.10 -24.43
C ASP A 288 4.86 2.26 -23.18
N SER A 289 4.57 0.96 -23.27
CA SER A 289 4.62 0.05 -22.12
C SER A 289 6.03 -0.15 -21.57
N LYS A 290 7.05 -0.19 -22.43
CA LYS A 290 8.45 -0.37 -22.01
C LYS A 290 8.96 0.85 -21.25
N LYS A 291 8.69 2.04 -21.78
CA LYS A 291 9.11 3.32 -21.20
C LYS A 291 8.40 3.59 -19.88
N VAL A 292 7.08 3.48 -19.85
CA VAL A 292 6.28 3.66 -18.62
C VAL A 292 6.70 2.65 -17.57
N SER A 293 6.88 1.37 -17.92
CA SER A 293 7.36 0.36 -16.97
C SER A 293 8.73 0.70 -16.38
N LYS A 294 9.69 1.16 -17.20
CA LYS A 294 11.02 1.56 -16.72
C LYS A 294 10.92 2.73 -15.75
N MET A 295 10.11 3.74 -16.08
CA MET A 295 9.90 4.91 -15.23
C MET A 295 9.16 4.56 -13.94
N SER A 296 8.16 3.67 -13.98
CA SER A 296 7.48 3.16 -12.78
C SER A 296 8.47 2.49 -11.83
N ASP A 297 9.42 1.70 -12.34
CA ASP A 297 10.46 1.10 -11.50
C ASP A 297 11.41 2.15 -10.90
N GLN A 298 11.80 3.17 -11.68
CA GLN A 298 12.64 4.28 -11.20
C GLN A 298 11.95 5.09 -10.10
N TYR A 299 10.71 5.53 -10.31
CA TYR A 299 9.95 6.32 -9.34
C TYR A 299 9.63 5.51 -8.06
N ARG A 300 9.32 4.21 -8.20
CA ARG A 300 9.12 3.32 -7.06
C ARG A 300 10.38 3.16 -6.24
N LYS A 301 11.55 2.94 -6.88
CA LYS A 301 12.84 2.83 -6.17
C LYS A 301 13.19 4.12 -5.43
N ALA A 302 12.91 5.27 -6.04
CA ALA A 302 13.11 6.58 -5.44
C ALA A 302 12.07 6.95 -4.36
N ARG A 303 11.07 6.09 -4.10
CA ARG A 303 10.03 6.31 -3.08
C ARG A 303 9.32 7.66 -3.23
N ILE A 304 9.02 8.03 -4.47
CA ILE A 304 8.34 9.29 -4.77
C ILE A 304 6.92 9.24 -4.21
N SER A 305 6.58 10.23 -3.38
CA SER A 305 5.23 10.40 -2.86
C SER A 305 4.25 10.74 -3.97
N ASN A 306 3.02 10.25 -3.86
CA ASN A 306 1.98 10.37 -4.86
C ASN A 306 0.65 10.77 -4.22
N ASN A 307 -0.30 11.21 -5.03
CA ASN A 307 -1.63 11.53 -4.56
C ASN A 307 -2.36 10.27 -4.04
N TYR A 308 -3.02 10.39 -2.87
CA TYR A 308 -3.73 9.31 -2.19
C TYR A 308 -4.92 8.73 -2.98
N ILE A 309 -5.44 9.44 -3.99
CA ILE A 309 -6.52 8.98 -4.86
C ILE A 309 -6.09 7.82 -5.77
N LEU A 310 -4.80 7.74 -6.07
CA LEU A 310 -4.22 6.71 -6.92
C LEU A 310 -4.24 5.34 -6.22
N PRO A 311 -4.16 4.23 -6.97
CA PRO A 311 -4.10 2.89 -6.39
C PRO A 311 -2.98 2.77 -5.34
N SER A 312 -3.19 1.95 -4.31
CA SER A 312 -2.28 1.84 -3.15
C SER A 312 -0.82 1.48 -3.48
N PHE A 313 -0.59 0.82 -4.63
CA PHE A 313 0.74 0.56 -5.18
C PHE A 313 0.81 1.10 -6.62
N GLU A 314 0.61 2.39 -6.78
CA GLU A 314 0.40 3.09 -8.04
C GLU A 314 1.41 2.70 -9.13
N PHE A 315 2.71 2.63 -8.82
CA PHE A 315 3.71 2.29 -9.83
C PHE A 315 3.67 0.81 -10.24
N ARG A 316 3.23 -0.10 -9.34
CA ARG A 316 3.00 -1.50 -9.70
C ARG A 316 1.75 -1.62 -10.57
N PHE A 317 0.67 -0.95 -10.17
CA PHE A 317 -0.57 -0.89 -10.95
C PHE A 317 -0.31 -0.32 -12.33
N LEU A 318 0.36 0.82 -12.44
CA LEU A 318 0.66 1.47 -13.70
C LEU A 318 1.45 0.55 -14.64
N LYS A 319 2.45 -0.14 -14.10
CA LYS A 319 3.25 -1.13 -14.85
C LYS A 319 2.38 -2.27 -15.40
N GLN A 320 1.46 -2.83 -14.61
CA GLN A 320 0.60 -3.91 -15.11
C GLN A 320 -0.49 -3.41 -16.07
N LEU A 321 -1.08 -2.24 -15.78
CA LEU A 321 -2.12 -1.64 -16.60
C LEU A 321 -1.58 -1.22 -17.97
N VAL A 322 -0.37 -0.67 -18.08
CA VAL A 322 0.21 -0.33 -19.39
C VAL A 322 0.52 -1.58 -20.23
N TYR A 323 0.85 -2.71 -19.62
CA TYR A 323 0.96 -3.98 -20.34
C TYR A 323 -0.42 -4.50 -20.80
N LEU A 324 -1.44 -4.39 -19.94
CA LEU A 324 -2.81 -4.77 -20.28
C LEU A 324 -3.34 -3.95 -21.46
N THR A 325 -3.26 -2.63 -21.39
CA THR A 325 -3.77 -1.74 -22.45
C THR A 325 -2.99 -1.90 -23.75
N ASN A 326 -1.67 -2.13 -23.70
CA ASN A 326 -0.86 -2.43 -24.89
C ASN A 326 -1.35 -3.71 -25.57
N TYR A 327 -1.51 -4.79 -24.79
CA TYR A 327 -2.05 -6.04 -25.31
C TYR A 327 -3.47 -5.87 -25.88
N CYS A 328 -4.32 -5.09 -25.20
CA CYS A 328 -5.68 -4.82 -25.67
C CYS A 328 -5.68 -4.09 -27.02
N LYS A 329 -4.79 -3.12 -27.22
CA LYS A 329 -4.62 -2.42 -28.51
C LYS A 329 -4.16 -3.36 -29.61
N GLU A 330 -3.13 -4.17 -29.34
CA GLU A 330 -2.58 -5.15 -30.29
C GLU A 330 -3.62 -6.20 -30.71
N ASN A 331 -4.54 -6.55 -29.82
CA ASN A 331 -5.52 -7.61 -30.03
C ASN A 331 -6.95 -7.10 -30.29
N SER A 332 -7.14 -5.79 -30.50
CA SER A 332 -8.47 -5.17 -30.71
C SER A 332 -9.48 -5.59 -29.61
N ILE A 333 -9.11 -5.37 -28.36
CA ILE A 333 -9.96 -5.57 -27.17
C ILE A 333 -10.27 -4.18 -26.62
N ASP A 334 -11.56 -3.88 -26.44
CA ASP A 334 -11.95 -2.63 -25.82
C ASP A 334 -11.72 -2.69 -24.29
N PHE A 335 -10.99 -1.70 -23.79
CA PHE A 335 -10.78 -1.48 -22.36
C PHE A 335 -11.28 -0.10 -21.91
N GLU A 336 -11.68 0.77 -22.84
CA GLU A 336 -12.15 2.12 -22.51
C GLU A 336 -13.61 2.11 -22.09
N SER A 337 -14.41 1.18 -22.59
CA SER A 337 -15.86 1.03 -22.42
C SER A 337 -16.71 2.19 -22.94
N ASN A 338 -17.99 1.90 -23.15
CA ASN A 338 -19.00 2.91 -23.45
C ASN A 338 -19.41 3.72 -22.21
N GLU A 339 -20.02 4.88 -22.45
CA GLU A 339 -20.45 5.80 -21.38
C GLU A 339 -21.45 5.19 -20.40
N ASN A 340 -22.27 4.23 -20.84
CA ASN A 340 -23.22 3.57 -19.95
C ASN A 340 -22.51 2.66 -18.92
N LEU A 341 -21.48 1.92 -19.32
CA LEU A 341 -20.70 1.12 -18.37
C LEU A 341 -19.91 2.01 -17.40
N LYS A 342 -19.28 3.09 -17.90
CA LYS A 342 -18.60 4.07 -17.05
C LYS A 342 -19.55 4.69 -16.01
N SER A 343 -20.74 5.11 -16.44
CA SER A 343 -21.76 5.64 -15.52
C SER A 343 -22.16 4.64 -14.43
N GLN A 344 -22.28 3.36 -14.77
CA GLN A 344 -22.61 2.31 -13.79
C GLN A 344 -21.45 2.06 -12.81
N ILE A 345 -20.20 2.10 -13.28
CA ILE A 345 -19.01 2.02 -12.41
C ILE A 345 -18.94 3.24 -11.48
N GLU A 346 -19.20 4.44 -12.00
CA GLU A 346 -19.28 5.66 -11.18
C GLU A 346 -20.36 5.55 -10.11
N LEU A 347 -21.52 4.99 -10.45
CA LEU A 347 -22.59 4.75 -9.47
C LEU A 347 -22.20 3.71 -8.42
N LEU A 348 -21.45 2.65 -8.78
CA LEU A 348 -20.96 1.67 -7.80
C LEU A 348 -19.96 2.26 -6.79
N LYS A 349 -19.25 3.35 -7.15
CA LYS A 349 -18.32 4.06 -6.26
C LYS A 349 -19.03 4.84 -5.16
N THR A 350 -20.30 5.20 -5.33
CA THR A 350 -21.06 6.02 -4.38
C THR A 350 -21.65 5.19 -3.23
N LYS A 351 -22.25 5.86 -2.23
CA LYS A 351 -23.06 5.22 -1.20
C LYS A 351 -24.43 4.87 -1.81
N LEU A 352 -24.73 3.58 -1.88
CA LEU A 352 -26.02 3.03 -2.33
C LEU A 352 -26.62 2.24 -1.18
N THR A 353 -27.95 2.17 -1.10
CA THR A 353 -28.61 1.20 -0.23
C THR A 353 -28.29 -0.23 -0.69
N PHE A 354 -28.52 -1.23 0.18
CA PHE A 354 -28.30 -2.62 -0.17
C PHE A 354 -29.07 -3.04 -1.44
N ASN A 355 -30.35 -2.70 -1.51
CA ASN A 355 -31.22 -3.08 -2.64
C ASN A 355 -30.77 -2.38 -3.94
N GLU A 356 -30.50 -1.08 -3.91
CA GLU A 356 -30.02 -0.35 -5.09
C GLU A 356 -28.69 -0.92 -5.62
N ARG A 357 -27.75 -1.22 -4.71
CA ARG A 357 -26.48 -1.84 -5.08
C ARG A 357 -26.67 -3.22 -5.67
N LYS A 358 -27.48 -4.07 -5.02
CA LYS A 358 -27.77 -5.43 -5.50
C LYS A 358 -28.42 -5.40 -6.89
N GLN A 359 -29.40 -4.53 -7.12
CA GLN A 359 -30.05 -4.38 -8.42
C GLN A 359 -29.07 -3.95 -9.51
N LEU A 360 -28.15 -3.02 -9.18
CA LEU A 360 -27.11 -2.59 -10.11
C LEU A 360 -26.09 -3.71 -10.40
N GLU A 361 -25.65 -4.44 -9.38
CA GLU A 361 -24.77 -5.61 -9.52
C GLU A 361 -25.43 -6.69 -10.40
N ASP A 362 -26.68 -7.06 -10.12
CA ASP A 362 -27.42 -8.07 -10.88
C ASP A 362 -27.64 -7.62 -12.33
N LYS A 363 -27.89 -6.33 -12.57
CA LYS A 363 -27.97 -5.74 -13.91
C LYS A 363 -26.63 -5.86 -14.65
N LEU A 364 -25.51 -5.57 -13.99
CA LEU A 364 -24.17 -5.69 -14.58
C LEU A 364 -23.82 -7.16 -14.88
N ILE A 365 -24.06 -8.08 -13.95
CA ILE A 365 -23.85 -9.53 -14.14
C ILE A 365 -24.64 -10.05 -15.36
N LYS A 366 -25.85 -9.53 -15.58
CA LYS A 366 -26.70 -9.95 -16.69
C LYS A 366 -26.27 -9.36 -18.04
N ASN A 367 -25.84 -8.10 -18.05
CA ASN A 367 -25.69 -7.32 -19.28
C ASN A 367 -24.25 -7.16 -19.78
N LEU A 368 -23.25 -7.37 -18.92
CA LEU A 368 -21.86 -7.42 -19.36
C LEU A 368 -21.68 -8.57 -20.37
N THR A 369 -20.81 -8.37 -21.35
CA THR A 369 -20.37 -9.40 -22.29
C THR A 369 -18.88 -9.71 -22.10
N LEU A 370 -18.38 -10.78 -22.72
CA LEU A 370 -16.94 -11.09 -22.73
C LEU A 370 -16.10 -9.99 -23.41
N ASN A 371 -16.72 -9.13 -24.22
CA ASN A 371 -16.06 -7.96 -24.80
C ASN A 371 -16.00 -6.77 -23.84
N ASP A 372 -16.95 -6.63 -22.91
CA ASP A 372 -17.01 -5.53 -21.96
C ASP A 372 -16.17 -5.79 -20.69
N ILE A 373 -15.95 -7.06 -20.35
CA ILE A 373 -15.42 -7.44 -19.03
C ILE A 373 -14.03 -6.87 -18.73
N THR A 374 -13.16 -6.79 -19.75
CA THR A 374 -11.81 -6.23 -19.62
C THR A 374 -11.85 -4.74 -19.27
N ALA A 375 -12.81 -4.00 -19.82
CA ALA A 375 -12.99 -2.60 -19.48
C ALA A 375 -13.51 -2.42 -18.05
N PHE A 376 -14.44 -3.28 -17.61
CA PHE A 376 -14.93 -3.26 -16.23
C PHE A 376 -13.80 -3.53 -15.21
N GLU A 377 -12.93 -4.50 -15.49
CA GLU A 377 -11.76 -4.80 -14.66
C GLU A 377 -10.75 -3.64 -14.66
N TYR A 378 -10.41 -3.11 -15.83
CA TYR A 378 -9.50 -1.97 -15.98
C TYR A 378 -9.96 -0.79 -15.12
N TRP A 379 -11.22 -0.35 -15.24
CA TRP A 379 -11.72 0.77 -14.46
C TRP A 379 -11.86 0.46 -12.96
N SER A 380 -12.15 -0.79 -12.60
CA SER A 380 -12.13 -1.21 -11.20
C SER A 380 -10.72 -1.16 -10.58
N LEU A 381 -9.67 -1.40 -11.36
CA LEU A 381 -8.27 -1.25 -10.94
C LEU A 381 -7.86 0.22 -10.86
N ILE A 382 -8.29 1.06 -11.81
CA ILE A 382 -8.05 2.51 -11.81
C ILE A 382 -8.63 3.16 -10.54
N TYR A 383 -9.76 2.66 -10.05
CA TYR A 383 -10.47 3.17 -8.88
C TYR A 383 -10.38 2.24 -7.66
N GLU A 384 -9.24 1.53 -7.49
CA GLU A 384 -9.01 0.56 -6.40
C GLU A 384 -9.35 1.12 -5.01
N LYS A 385 -9.08 2.41 -4.77
CA LYS A 385 -9.38 3.09 -3.51
C LYS A 385 -10.88 3.15 -3.17
N SER A 386 -11.77 2.93 -4.12
CA SER A 386 -13.20 2.82 -3.86
C SER A 386 -13.54 1.44 -3.32
N TRP A 387 -13.63 1.33 -1.99
CA TRP A 387 -14.01 0.07 -1.33
C TRP A 387 -15.38 -0.43 -1.80
N SER A 388 -16.36 0.47 -1.95
CA SER A 388 -17.67 0.10 -2.48
C SER A 388 -17.59 -0.55 -3.86
N LEU A 389 -16.80 0.01 -4.77
CA LEU A 389 -16.60 -0.54 -6.11
C LEU A 389 -15.88 -1.88 -6.06
N THR A 390 -14.77 -2.02 -5.33
CA THR A 390 -13.96 -3.26 -5.37
C THR A 390 -14.73 -4.48 -4.84
N TYR A 391 -15.61 -4.31 -3.83
CA TYR A 391 -16.47 -5.40 -3.36
C TYR A 391 -17.58 -5.76 -4.34
N SER A 392 -18.17 -4.77 -5.02
CA SER A 392 -19.16 -5.01 -6.06
C SER A 392 -18.53 -5.66 -7.29
N ALA A 393 -17.38 -5.14 -7.73
CA ALA A 393 -16.58 -5.73 -8.81
C ALA A 393 -16.28 -7.20 -8.51
N GLY A 394 -16.01 -7.54 -7.24
CA GLY A 394 -15.75 -8.92 -6.90
C GLY A 394 -16.88 -9.90 -7.12
N LYS A 395 -18.06 -9.56 -6.64
CA LYS A 395 -19.25 -10.37 -6.88
C LYS A 395 -19.62 -10.41 -8.37
N ILE A 396 -19.53 -9.26 -9.05
CA ILE A 396 -19.86 -9.16 -10.48
C ILE A 396 -18.94 -10.07 -11.28
N LEU A 397 -17.62 -9.98 -11.09
CA LEU A 397 -16.63 -10.77 -11.82
C LEU A 397 -16.78 -12.26 -11.52
N ASP A 398 -16.98 -12.65 -10.26
CA ASP A 398 -17.11 -14.05 -9.88
C ASP A 398 -18.32 -14.72 -10.53
N LYS A 399 -19.50 -14.08 -10.43
CA LYS A 399 -20.73 -14.59 -11.07
C LYS A 399 -20.64 -14.51 -12.59
N PHE A 400 -20.14 -13.41 -13.14
CA PHE A 400 -20.00 -13.22 -14.59
C PHE A 400 -19.11 -14.31 -15.22
N TYR A 401 -17.91 -14.54 -14.67
CA TYR A 401 -17.01 -15.55 -15.23
C TYR A 401 -17.56 -16.96 -15.07
N SER A 402 -18.24 -17.26 -13.95
CA SER A 402 -18.85 -18.58 -13.76
C SER A 402 -19.94 -18.87 -14.79
N LYS A 403 -20.78 -17.88 -15.08
CA LYS A 403 -21.90 -18.01 -16.02
C LYS A 403 -21.43 -18.13 -17.48
N ASN A 404 -20.34 -17.46 -17.82
CA ASN A 404 -19.81 -17.41 -19.20
C ASN A 404 -18.57 -18.30 -19.37
N TRP A 405 -18.33 -19.26 -18.47
CA TRP A 405 -17.08 -20.03 -18.42
C TRP A 405 -16.86 -20.87 -19.68
N ASP A 406 -17.90 -21.57 -20.14
CA ASP A 406 -17.83 -22.37 -21.36
C ASP A 406 -17.59 -21.50 -22.60
N GLU A 407 -18.27 -20.35 -22.71
CA GLU A 407 -18.06 -19.43 -23.83
C GLU A 407 -16.65 -18.84 -23.82
N LEU A 408 -16.14 -18.47 -22.65
CA LEU A 408 -14.79 -17.94 -22.47
C LEU A 408 -13.73 -18.97 -22.85
N THR A 409 -13.84 -20.20 -22.34
CA THR A 409 -12.84 -21.25 -22.52
C THR A 409 -12.85 -21.85 -23.93
N ASN A 410 -13.98 -21.79 -24.64
CA ASN A 410 -14.06 -22.20 -26.05
C ASN A 410 -13.63 -21.11 -27.04
N ASN A 411 -13.35 -19.89 -26.56
CA ASN A 411 -12.88 -18.79 -27.38
C ASN A 411 -11.39 -18.50 -27.11
N PRO A 412 -10.47 -18.81 -28.05
CA PRO A 412 -9.04 -18.65 -27.84
C PRO A 412 -8.63 -17.23 -27.43
N LYS A 413 -9.25 -16.19 -28.02
CA LYS A 413 -8.95 -14.79 -27.71
C LYS A 413 -9.35 -14.44 -26.27
N HIS A 414 -10.54 -14.88 -25.82
CA HIS A 414 -10.99 -14.60 -24.46
C HIS A 414 -10.21 -15.41 -23.42
N LEU A 415 -9.92 -16.69 -23.70
CA LEU A 415 -9.12 -17.54 -22.82
C LEU A 415 -7.68 -17.00 -22.67
N GLU A 416 -7.05 -16.61 -23.78
CA GLU A 416 -5.71 -16.03 -23.78
C GLU A 416 -5.68 -14.70 -22.99
N THR A 417 -6.69 -13.84 -23.20
CA THR A 417 -6.84 -12.59 -22.44
C THR A 417 -7.04 -12.84 -20.95
N TYR A 418 -7.82 -13.85 -20.58
CA TYR A 418 -8.05 -14.25 -19.19
C TYR A 418 -6.76 -14.71 -18.50
N LEU A 419 -5.95 -15.53 -19.17
CA LEU A 419 -4.65 -16.00 -18.69
C LEU A 419 -3.61 -14.88 -18.63
N LEU A 420 -3.63 -13.92 -19.55
CA LEU A 420 -2.78 -12.73 -19.42
C LEU A 420 -3.16 -11.95 -18.15
N LYS A 421 -4.45 -11.68 -17.96
CA LYS A 421 -4.96 -10.94 -16.80
C LYS A 421 -4.61 -11.62 -15.50
N SER A 422 -4.72 -12.95 -15.41
CA SER A 422 -4.33 -13.67 -14.19
C SER A 422 -2.87 -13.40 -13.79
N ARG A 423 -1.94 -13.33 -14.76
CA ARG A 423 -0.55 -12.96 -14.44
C ARG A 423 -0.38 -11.48 -14.09
N LEU A 424 -0.99 -10.59 -14.87
CA LEU A 424 -0.86 -9.15 -14.64
C LEU A 424 -1.44 -8.74 -13.29
N PHE A 425 -2.52 -9.38 -12.86
CA PHE A 425 -3.19 -9.08 -11.60
C PHE A 425 -2.43 -9.66 -10.39
N ASP A 426 -1.86 -10.86 -10.51
CA ASP A 426 -0.91 -11.43 -9.53
C ASP A 426 0.32 -10.52 -9.33
N ASP A 427 0.82 -9.90 -10.40
CA ASP A 427 1.95 -8.97 -10.36
C ASP A 427 1.64 -7.61 -9.69
N LEU A 428 0.38 -7.31 -9.33
CA LEU A 428 0.03 -6.11 -8.56
C LEU A 428 0.61 -6.17 -7.14
N GLY A 429 0.69 -7.38 -6.56
CA GLY A 429 1.17 -7.61 -5.21
C GLY A 429 0.27 -6.99 -4.13
N ILE A 430 -1.04 -7.04 -4.34
CA ILE A 430 -2.08 -6.55 -3.42
C ILE A 430 -3.02 -7.69 -3.03
N ILE A 431 -3.57 -7.64 -1.81
CA ILE A 431 -4.62 -8.59 -1.38
C ILE A 431 -5.87 -8.41 -2.24
N GLY A 432 -6.64 -9.48 -2.45
CA GLY A 432 -7.87 -9.49 -3.25
C GLY A 432 -7.93 -10.76 -4.12
N PHE A 433 -9.09 -11.11 -4.66
CA PHE A 433 -9.18 -12.30 -5.51
C PHE A 433 -8.59 -12.09 -6.91
N CYS A 434 -8.12 -10.89 -7.25
CA CYS A 434 -7.33 -10.66 -8.46
C CYS A 434 -6.14 -11.65 -8.60
N ASN A 435 -5.65 -12.20 -7.49
CA ASN A 435 -4.61 -13.25 -7.45
C ASN A 435 -5.14 -14.69 -7.67
N ASN A 436 -6.46 -14.88 -7.69
CA ASN A 436 -7.12 -16.19 -7.68
C ASN A 436 -7.74 -16.56 -9.03
N TYR A 437 -7.41 -15.87 -10.13
CA TYR A 437 -8.07 -16.13 -11.42
C TYR A 437 -7.94 -17.61 -11.85
N LEU A 438 -6.77 -18.21 -11.61
CA LEU A 438 -6.55 -19.61 -12.00
C LEU A 438 -7.40 -20.62 -11.22
N VAL A 439 -7.97 -20.29 -10.06
CA VAL A 439 -8.77 -21.25 -9.27
C VAL A 439 -10.02 -21.71 -10.01
N LYS A 440 -10.52 -20.92 -10.98
CA LYS A 440 -11.66 -21.27 -11.83
C LYS A 440 -11.39 -22.50 -12.70
N PHE A 441 -10.11 -22.84 -12.94
CA PHE A 441 -9.74 -24.03 -13.67
C PHE A 441 -9.80 -25.30 -12.83
N ASN A 442 -9.96 -25.26 -11.50
CA ASN A 442 -10.03 -26.49 -10.69
C ASN A 442 -11.08 -27.47 -11.23
N ASP A 443 -10.72 -28.75 -11.30
CA ASP A 443 -11.57 -29.86 -11.78
C ASP A 443 -12.22 -29.57 -13.15
N SER A 444 -11.41 -29.06 -14.08
CA SER A 444 -11.88 -28.72 -15.43
C SER A 444 -12.22 -29.96 -16.24
N SER A 445 -13.22 -29.85 -17.11
CA SER A 445 -13.54 -30.89 -18.10
C SER A 445 -12.38 -31.10 -19.09
N GLN A 446 -12.32 -32.28 -19.71
CA GLN A 446 -11.33 -32.57 -20.75
C GLN A 446 -11.43 -31.60 -21.93
N GLN A 447 -12.63 -31.08 -22.23
CA GLN A 447 -12.82 -30.07 -23.27
C GLN A 447 -12.05 -28.79 -22.94
N ILE A 448 -12.15 -28.29 -21.70
CA ILE A 448 -11.43 -27.09 -21.25
C ILE A 448 -9.92 -27.33 -21.26
N ILE A 449 -9.47 -28.51 -20.79
CA ILE A 449 -8.05 -28.89 -20.84
C ILE A 449 -7.52 -28.82 -22.28
N ASN A 450 -8.25 -29.42 -23.23
CA ASN A 450 -7.88 -29.38 -24.64
C ASN A 450 -7.87 -27.95 -25.18
N SER A 451 -8.82 -27.09 -24.79
CA SER A 451 -8.82 -25.67 -25.19
C SER A 451 -7.58 -24.93 -24.70
N ILE A 452 -7.10 -25.22 -23.49
CA ILE A 452 -5.86 -24.64 -22.94
C ILE A 452 -4.64 -25.18 -23.69
N GLU A 453 -4.56 -26.50 -23.94
CA GLU A 453 -3.45 -27.13 -24.67
C GLU A 453 -3.33 -26.62 -26.12
N ASN A 454 -4.44 -26.26 -26.74
CA ASN A 454 -4.48 -25.73 -28.10
C ASN A 454 -4.13 -24.24 -28.21
N LEU A 455 -3.93 -23.52 -27.10
CA LEU A 455 -3.50 -22.13 -27.15
C LEU A 455 -2.03 -22.03 -27.60
N SER A 456 -1.80 -21.24 -28.64
CA SER A 456 -0.46 -20.89 -29.11
C SER A 456 -0.23 -19.40 -28.93
N THR A 457 0.76 -19.04 -28.12
CA THR A 457 1.11 -17.65 -27.83
C THR A 457 2.62 -17.48 -27.73
N THR A 458 3.12 -16.32 -28.16
CA THR A 458 4.52 -15.91 -27.99
C THR A 458 4.74 -15.11 -26.69
N ASN A 459 3.66 -14.78 -25.97
CA ASN A 459 3.74 -14.02 -24.74
C ASN A 459 4.15 -14.93 -23.57
N GLN A 460 5.36 -14.73 -23.05
CA GLN A 460 5.93 -15.53 -21.96
C GLN A 460 5.06 -15.53 -20.68
N LYS A 461 4.36 -14.43 -20.37
CA LYS A 461 3.46 -14.36 -19.22
C LYS A 461 2.29 -15.33 -19.38
N ILE A 462 1.76 -15.43 -20.59
CA ILE A 462 0.63 -16.30 -20.91
C ILE A 462 1.07 -17.77 -20.92
N GLN A 463 2.22 -18.09 -21.54
CA GLN A 463 2.80 -19.44 -21.52
C GLN A 463 2.93 -19.99 -20.08
N THR A 464 3.47 -19.17 -19.17
CA THR A 464 3.60 -19.54 -17.76
C THR A 464 2.23 -19.79 -17.10
N GLN A 465 1.18 -19.08 -17.50
CA GLN A 465 -0.17 -19.26 -16.95
C GLN A 465 -0.89 -20.45 -17.58
N ILE A 466 -0.63 -20.78 -18.85
CA ILE A 466 -1.09 -22.02 -19.50
C ILE A 466 -0.60 -23.23 -18.71
N GLU A 467 0.71 -23.30 -18.42
CA GLU A 467 1.30 -24.39 -17.64
C GLU A 467 0.64 -24.55 -16.26
N LYS A 468 0.46 -23.43 -15.53
CA LYS A 468 -0.20 -23.43 -14.23
C LYS A 468 -1.67 -23.84 -14.31
N ALA A 469 -2.39 -23.33 -15.30
CA ALA A 469 -3.80 -23.67 -15.52
C ALA A 469 -3.95 -25.17 -15.79
N LEU A 470 -3.10 -25.78 -16.62
CA LEU A 470 -3.13 -27.23 -16.89
C LEU A 470 -2.88 -28.10 -15.65
N VAL A 471 -2.00 -27.66 -14.75
CA VAL A 471 -1.76 -28.35 -13.48
C VAL A 471 -3.00 -28.25 -12.58
N ILE A 472 -3.56 -27.05 -12.44
CA ILE A 472 -4.74 -26.78 -11.61
C ILE A 472 -5.97 -27.51 -12.16
N SER A 473 -6.13 -27.57 -13.48
CA SER A 473 -7.23 -28.27 -14.16
C SER A 473 -7.35 -29.74 -13.82
N LYS A 474 -6.25 -30.39 -13.42
CA LYS A 474 -6.22 -31.81 -13.05
C LYS A 474 -6.42 -32.04 -11.55
N THR A 475 -6.59 -30.96 -10.78
CA THR A 475 -6.81 -31.05 -9.32
C THR A 475 -8.30 -31.20 -9.06
N PRO A 476 -8.76 -32.36 -8.53
CA PRO A 476 -10.17 -32.59 -8.27
C PRO A 476 -10.67 -31.71 -7.12
N ILE A 477 -11.91 -31.24 -7.22
CA ILE A 477 -12.55 -30.52 -6.12
C ILE A 477 -12.98 -31.54 -5.06
N SER A 478 -12.18 -31.67 -4.00
CA SER A 478 -12.56 -32.42 -2.82
C SER A 478 -13.13 -31.49 -1.76
N PHE A 479 -14.32 -31.81 -1.24
CA PHE A 479 -14.80 -31.18 -0.02
C PHE A 479 -13.88 -31.56 1.15
N GLN A 480 -13.42 -30.56 1.88
CA GLN A 480 -12.66 -30.74 3.11
C GLN A 480 -13.43 -30.09 4.25
N GLU A 481 -13.75 -30.87 5.30
CA GLU A 481 -14.39 -30.33 6.50
C GLU A 481 -13.47 -29.27 7.10
N LYS A 482 -13.99 -28.06 7.28
CA LYS A 482 -13.22 -26.95 7.83
C LYS A 482 -13.35 -26.95 9.36
N GLU A 483 -12.29 -26.52 10.04
CA GLU A 483 -12.31 -26.40 11.50
C GLU A 483 -13.48 -25.52 11.99
N LYS A 484 -14.28 -26.06 12.91
CA LYS A 484 -15.45 -25.38 13.48
C LYS A 484 -15.01 -24.51 14.63
N LYS A 485 -14.62 -23.27 14.29
CA LYS A 485 -14.13 -22.29 15.27
C LYS A 485 -15.19 -21.98 16.34
N SER A 486 -14.77 -22.10 17.59
CA SER A 486 -15.58 -21.97 18.78
C SER A 486 -14.85 -21.11 19.82
N TRP A 487 -15.53 -20.16 20.43
CA TRP A 487 -15.00 -19.24 21.46
C TRP A 487 -16.11 -18.77 22.40
N ASN A 488 -15.75 -18.07 23.48
CA ASN A 488 -16.69 -17.65 24.52
C ASN A 488 -17.88 -16.83 23.98
N GLY A 489 -17.67 -15.98 22.97
CA GLY A 489 -18.72 -15.19 22.30
C GLY A 489 -19.73 -16.01 21.47
N ASN A 490 -19.49 -17.30 21.19
CA ASN A 490 -20.46 -18.10 20.43
C ASN A 490 -20.85 -19.44 21.08
N THR A 491 -20.19 -19.89 22.15
CA THR A 491 -20.43 -21.25 22.67
C THR A 491 -20.55 -21.43 24.17
N PHE A 492 -19.84 -20.75 25.07
CA PHE A 492 -19.64 -21.33 26.41
C PHE A 492 -20.17 -20.60 27.64
N GLU A 493 -20.56 -19.32 27.56
CA GLU A 493 -21.23 -18.69 28.70
C GLU A 493 -22.27 -17.68 28.22
N ARG A 494 -23.50 -18.17 28.03
CA ARG A 494 -24.63 -17.32 27.67
C ARG A 494 -24.98 -16.43 28.85
N ILE A 495 -25.25 -15.17 28.54
CA ILE A 495 -25.74 -14.23 29.54
C ILE A 495 -27.16 -14.65 29.90
N GLU A 496 -27.42 -15.00 31.16
CA GLU A 496 -28.79 -15.31 31.61
C GLU A 496 -29.65 -14.05 31.66
N ASP A 497 -29.11 -12.99 32.29
CA ASP A 497 -29.73 -11.68 32.43
C ASP A 497 -28.85 -10.58 31.81
N PHE A 498 -29.23 -10.19 30.59
CA PHE A 498 -28.49 -9.17 29.84
C PHE A 498 -28.59 -7.80 30.48
N GLU A 499 -29.78 -7.41 30.95
CA GLU A 499 -30.03 -6.07 31.51
C GLU A 499 -29.23 -5.85 32.79
N LYS A 500 -29.16 -6.87 33.65
CA LYS A 500 -28.31 -6.85 34.84
C LYS A 500 -26.83 -6.73 34.47
N SER A 501 -26.34 -7.58 33.57
CA SER A 501 -24.93 -7.58 33.15
C SER A 501 -24.53 -6.25 32.49
N PHE A 502 -25.42 -5.68 31.69
CA PHE A 502 -25.25 -4.39 31.04
C PHE A 502 -25.21 -3.25 32.07
N SER A 503 -26.17 -3.22 32.99
CA SER A 503 -26.24 -2.19 34.04
C SER A 503 -25.00 -2.21 34.93
N ASP A 504 -24.56 -3.40 35.36
CA ASP A 504 -23.34 -3.57 36.16
C ASP A 504 -22.10 -3.04 35.43
N LEU A 505 -22.03 -3.24 34.11
CA LEU A 505 -20.92 -2.82 33.27
C LEU A 505 -20.89 -1.30 33.11
N VAL A 506 -22.04 -0.67 32.84
CA VAL A 506 -22.15 0.80 32.74
C VAL A 506 -21.82 1.49 34.07
N ILE A 507 -22.21 0.91 35.21
CA ILE A 507 -21.89 1.47 36.54
C ILE A 507 -20.39 1.39 36.85
N LYS A 508 -19.73 0.30 36.47
CA LYS A 508 -18.33 0.01 36.85
C LYS A 508 -17.29 0.73 36.01
N ASN A 509 -17.64 1.20 34.81
CA ASN A 509 -16.65 1.74 33.86
C ASN A 509 -16.95 3.21 33.55
N ARG A 510 -16.02 4.09 33.90
CA ARG A 510 -16.10 5.54 33.61
C ARG A 510 -15.27 5.98 32.41
N ASP A 511 -14.32 5.15 31.96
CA ASP A 511 -13.54 5.37 30.74
C ASP A 511 -14.37 4.92 29.52
N SER A 512 -14.50 5.80 28.53
CA SER A 512 -15.32 5.57 27.33
C SER A 512 -14.77 4.45 26.45
N THR A 513 -13.44 4.29 26.35
CA THR A 513 -12.83 3.31 25.44
C THR A 513 -12.94 1.90 26.00
N GLU A 514 -12.63 1.75 27.30
CA GLU A 514 -12.79 0.46 27.99
C GLU A 514 -14.27 0.04 28.05
N LEU A 515 -15.18 1.00 28.17
CA LEU A 515 -16.62 0.75 28.10
C LEU A 515 -17.04 0.23 26.72
N GLU A 516 -16.55 0.82 25.63
CA GLU A 516 -16.84 0.38 24.26
C GLU A 516 -16.46 -1.09 24.02
N ASP A 517 -15.23 -1.48 24.38
CA ASP A 517 -14.74 -2.86 24.23
C ASP A 517 -15.58 -3.85 25.07
N LYS A 518 -15.87 -3.49 26.33
CA LYS A 518 -16.67 -4.34 27.23
C LYS A 518 -18.11 -4.48 26.75
N ILE A 519 -18.71 -3.41 26.21
CA ILE A 519 -20.05 -3.48 25.62
C ILE A 519 -20.05 -4.35 24.36
N SER A 520 -19.05 -4.20 23.48
CA SER A 520 -18.91 -5.04 22.30
C SER A 520 -18.78 -6.52 22.68
N PHE A 521 -17.95 -6.83 23.67
CA PHE A 521 -17.80 -8.17 24.23
C PHE A 521 -19.11 -8.72 24.82
N LEU A 522 -19.86 -7.91 25.57
CA LEU A 522 -21.14 -8.31 26.15
C LEU A 522 -22.19 -8.59 25.05
N LEU A 523 -22.31 -7.69 24.07
CA LEU A 523 -23.21 -7.86 22.93
C LEU A 523 -22.84 -9.09 22.12
N SER A 524 -21.54 -9.42 22.02
CA SER A 524 -21.08 -10.64 21.38
C SER A 524 -21.56 -11.91 22.08
N ARG A 525 -22.06 -11.88 23.32
CA ARG A 525 -22.48 -13.11 24.06
C ARG A 525 -23.99 -13.33 24.10
N ILE A 526 -24.78 -12.42 23.51
CA ILE A 526 -26.24 -12.52 23.57
C ILE A 526 -26.74 -13.66 22.67
N LYS A 527 -27.87 -14.27 23.05
CA LYS A 527 -28.63 -15.20 22.18
C LYS A 527 -29.65 -14.45 21.33
N TYR A 528 -30.19 -15.10 20.29
CA TYR A 528 -31.23 -14.52 19.43
C TYR A 528 -32.35 -13.89 20.25
N SER A 529 -32.90 -14.61 21.24
CA SER A 529 -34.01 -14.13 22.08
C SER A 529 -33.72 -12.87 22.92
N GLN A 530 -32.47 -12.43 23.00
CA GLN A 530 -32.05 -11.23 23.74
C GLN A 530 -31.85 -9.99 22.85
N ILE A 531 -31.90 -10.12 21.51
CA ILE A 531 -31.65 -9.00 20.58
C ILE A 531 -32.52 -7.78 20.91
N GLY A 532 -33.83 -7.98 21.12
CA GLY A 532 -34.75 -6.89 21.43
C GLY A 532 -34.37 -6.11 22.69
N LYS A 533 -33.98 -6.81 23.76
CA LYS A 533 -33.51 -6.17 25.01
C LYS A 533 -32.17 -5.47 24.81
N ALA A 534 -31.24 -6.12 24.11
CA ALA A 534 -29.93 -5.55 23.83
C ALA A 534 -30.03 -4.22 23.07
N LEU A 535 -30.84 -4.16 22.02
CA LEU A 535 -31.07 -2.93 21.25
C LEU A 535 -31.64 -1.79 22.09
N GLN A 536 -32.60 -2.10 22.96
CA GLN A 536 -33.21 -1.11 23.86
C GLN A 536 -32.20 -0.61 24.91
N SER A 537 -31.36 -1.48 25.47
CA SER A 537 -30.39 -1.07 26.50
C SER A 537 -29.28 -0.18 25.94
N VAL A 538 -28.78 -0.46 24.73
CA VAL A 538 -27.67 0.30 24.15
C VAL A 538 -28.09 1.65 23.55
N GLU A 539 -29.39 1.85 23.30
CA GLU A 539 -29.93 3.01 22.57
C GLU A 539 -29.44 4.35 23.14
N ASN A 540 -29.48 4.50 24.45
CA ASN A 540 -29.16 5.76 25.13
C ASN A 540 -27.68 5.88 25.53
N LEU A 541 -26.81 4.93 25.12
CA LEU A 541 -25.38 5.03 25.41
C LEU A 541 -24.74 6.14 24.57
N SER A 542 -23.84 6.90 25.19
CA SER A 542 -23.01 7.90 24.49
C SER A 542 -21.71 7.29 23.95
N ILE A 543 -21.83 6.23 23.15
CA ILE A 543 -20.73 5.58 22.44
C ILE A 543 -21.00 5.57 20.92
N GLN A 544 -20.01 5.20 20.11
CA GLN A 544 -20.19 5.15 18.65
C GLN A 544 -21.28 4.16 18.23
N ASP A 545 -22.21 4.60 17.38
CA ASP A 545 -23.35 3.77 16.93
C ASP A 545 -22.91 2.51 16.17
N LYS A 546 -21.82 2.62 15.40
CA LYS A 546 -21.15 1.49 14.76
C LYS A 546 -20.82 0.38 15.76
N ILE A 547 -20.47 0.70 17.00
CA ILE A 547 -20.19 -0.29 18.04
C ILE A 547 -21.50 -0.85 18.59
N LYS A 548 -22.45 0.03 18.96
CA LYS A 548 -23.75 -0.34 19.54
C LYS A 548 -24.50 -1.40 18.75
N TYR A 549 -24.50 -1.27 17.43
CA TYR A 549 -25.35 -2.08 16.57
C TYR A 549 -24.58 -3.11 15.73
N SER A 550 -23.25 -3.15 15.83
CA SER A 550 -22.42 -4.07 15.03
C SER A 550 -22.81 -5.53 15.18
N PHE A 551 -23.30 -5.97 16.35
CA PHE A 551 -23.67 -7.36 16.59
C PHE A 551 -24.79 -7.86 15.67
N LEU A 552 -25.71 -6.99 15.22
CA LEU A 552 -26.77 -7.39 14.28
C LEU A 552 -26.19 -7.86 12.95
N GLU A 553 -25.25 -7.10 12.40
CA GLU A 553 -24.54 -7.44 11.18
C GLU A 553 -23.57 -8.61 11.44
N LYS A 554 -22.65 -8.43 12.39
CA LYS A 554 -21.46 -9.25 12.58
C LYS A 554 -21.72 -10.61 13.24
N ASP A 555 -22.80 -10.74 14.01
CA ASP A 555 -23.13 -11.97 14.73
C ASP A 555 -24.40 -12.65 14.20
N PHE A 556 -25.41 -11.86 13.85
CA PHE A 556 -26.74 -12.33 13.46
C PHE A 556 -27.04 -12.23 11.96
N GLY A 557 -26.16 -11.61 11.16
CA GLY A 557 -26.25 -11.62 9.69
C GLY A 557 -27.17 -10.58 9.07
N PHE A 558 -27.59 -9.55 9.81
CA PHE A 558 -28.50 -8.51 9.32
C PHE A 558 -27.76 -7.33 8.65
N SER A 559 -26.78 -7.61 7.78
CA SER A 559 -26.00 -6.59 7.04
C SER A 559 -26.79 -5.79 6.00
N TYR A 560 -27.96 -6.29 5.61
CA TYR A 560 -28.72 -5.85 4.43
C TYR A 560 -30.04 -5.14 4.75
N ILE A 561 -30.34 -4.90 6.03
CA ILE A 561 -31.66 -4.40 6.47
C ILE A 561 -31.79 -2.87 6.43
N GLY A 562 -30.75 -2.17 5.95
CA GLY A 562 -30.67 -0.71 5.94
C GLY A 562 -29.83 -0.16 7.09
N ASP A 563 -29.86 1.16 7.27
CA ASP A 563 -29.15 1.84 8.36
C ASP A 563 -29.95 1.69 9.66
N ILE A 564 -29.47 0.85 10.57
CA ILE A 564 -30.13 0.58 11.85
C ILE A 564 -30.04 1.76 12.82
N GLU A 565 -29.17 2.73 12.55
CA GLU A 565 -29.06 3.98 13.31
C GLU A 565 -30.32 4.85 13.08
N GLU A 566 -30.99 4.69 11.94
CA GLU A 566 -32.25 5.37 11.65
C GLU A 566 -33.39 4.88 12.55
N THR A 567 -34.01 5.80 13.30
CA THR A 567 -35.13 5.53 14.21
C THR A 567 -36.24 4.70 13.57
N LYS A 568 -36.54 4.96 12.29
CA LYS A 568 -37.57 4.23 11.55
C LYS A 568 -37.19 2.77 11.35
N THR A 569 -35.99 2.50 10.82
CA THR A 569 -35.46 1.15 10.56
C THR A 569 -35.40 0.34 11.85
N LYS A 570 -34.90 0.96 12.93
CA LYS A 570 -34.81 0.34 14.26
C LYS A 570 -36.17 0.00 14.85
N SER A 571 -37.13 0.94 14.82
CA SER A 571 -38.47 0.71 15.36
C SER A 571 -39.19 -0.41 14.61
N GLU A 572 -39.09 -0.41 13.29
CA GLU A 572 -39.66 -1.45 12.44
C GLU A 572 -39.01 -2.82 12.67
N PHE A 573 -37.69 -2.85 12.88
CA PHE A 573 -36.97 -4.06 13.28
C PHE A 573 -37.49 -4.64 14.59
N LEU A 574 -37.63 -3.80 15.63
CA LEU A 574 -38.14 -4.22 16.92
C LEU A 574 -39.61 -4.66 16.87
N GLU A 575 -40.44 -4.03 16.05
CA GLU A 575 -41.84 -4.42 15.85
C GLU A 575 -41.93 -5.80 15.19
N ASN A 576 -41.24 -5.99 14.06
CA ASN A 576 -41.19 -7.27 13.36
C ASN A 576 -40.61 -8.38 14.25
N TYR A 577 -39.61 -8.07 15.07
CA TYR A 577 -38.96 -9.03 15.97
C TYR A 577 -39.90 -9.56 17.06
N LYS A 578 -40.92 -8.76 17.45
CA LYS A 578 -41.96 -9.20 18.39
C LYS A 578 -43.04 -10.05 17.73
N ILE A 579 -43.28 -9.84 16.43
CA ILE A 579 -44.37 -10.48 15.68
C ILE A 579 -43.95 -11.85 15.15
N PHE A 580 -42.76 -11.94 14.57
CA PHE A 580 -42.30 -13.16 13.91
C PHE A 580 -41.50 -14.06 14.85
N ASN A 581 -41.65 -15.38 14.69
CA ASN A 581 -40.67 -16.33 15.24
C ASN A 581 -39.33 -16.20 14.48
N GLU A 582 -38.26 -16.80 15.01
CA GLU A 582 -36.91 -16.66 14.44
C GLU A 582 -36.83 -17.01 12.95
N LEU A 583 -37.46 -18.11 12.52
CA LEU A 583 -37.44 -18.55 11.12
C LEU A 583 -38.17 -17.56 10.21
N ASP A 584 -39.36 -17.14 10.61
CA ASP A 584 -40.18 -16.22 9.82
C ASP A 584 -39.59 -14.80 9.81
N PHE A 585 -38.89 -14.41 10.87
CA PHE A 585 -38.18 -13.14 10.96
C PHE A 585 -37.03 -13.06 9.95
N TYR A 586 -36.19 -14.10 9.88
CA TYR A 586 -35.13 -14.18 8.87
C TYR A 586 -35.71 -14.18 7.45
N LYS A 587 -36.77 -14.97 7.19
CA LYS A 587 -37.46 -14.97 5.88
C LYS A 587 -38.04 -13.61 5.51
N HIS A 588 -38.65 -12.91 6.46
CA HIS A 588 -39.21 -11.58 6.26
C HIS A 588 -38.11 -10.61 5.79
N TYR A 589 -36.99 -10.55 6.50
CA TYR A 589 -35.91 -9.63 6.15
C TYR A 589 -35.22 -10.02 4.85
N LEU A 590 -34.95 -11.31 4.60
CA LEU A 590 -34.40 -11.75 3.31
C LEU A 590 -35.29 -11.31 2.14
N LYS A 591 -36.62 -11.45 2.26
CA LYS A 591 -37.57 -10.97 1.26
C LYS A 591 -37.51 -9.45 1.07
N ARG A 592 -37.40 -8.68 2.16
CA ARG A 592 -37.27 -7.21 2.12
C ARG A 592 -35.97 -6.76 1.44
N GLY A 593 -34.88 -7.49 1.66
CA GLY A 593 -33.59 -7.26 1.00
C GLY A 593 -33.52 -7.79 -0.44
N GLU A 594 -34.64 -8.25 -1.01
CA GLU A 594 -34.70 -8.87 -2.34
C GLU A 594 -33.76 -10.09 -2.50
N ILE A 595 -33.48 -10.80 -1.40
CA ILE A 595 -32.73 -12.07 -1.37
C ILE A 595 -33.74 -13.21 -1.48
N ILE A 596 -34.00 -13.63 -2.71
CA ILE A 596 -35.06 -14.59 -3.05
C ILE A 596 -34.58 -16.02 -2.83
N ILE A 597 -34.96 -16.61 -1.68
CA ILE A 597 -34.65 -18.01 -1.34
C ILE A 597 -35.81 -18.98 -1.57
N THR A 598 -36.91 -18.52 -2.17
CA THR A 598 -38.10 -19.32 -2.45
C THR A 598 -38.43 -19.37 -3.94
N ASN A 599 -39.16 -20.42 -4.33
CA ASN A 599 -39.75 -20.54 -5.66
C ASN A 599 -41.12 -19.85 -5.74
N SER A 600 -41.74 -19.86 -6.92
CA SER A 600 -43.06 -19.27 -7.16
C SER A 600 -44.19 -19.84 -6.28
N LYS A 601 -44.00 -21.03 -5.68
CA LYS A 601 -44.95 -21.66 -4.75
C LYS A 601 -44.65 -21.35 -3.27
N GLY A 602 -43.70 -20.46 -2.99
CA GLY A 602 -43.29 -20.07 -1.63
C GLY A 602 -42.48 -21.12 -0.88
N LYS A 603 -42.10 -22.23 -1.50
CA LYS A 603 -41.20 -23.24 -0.90
C LYS A 603 -39.74 -22.83 -1.09
N LEU A 604 -38.85 -23.27 -0.20
CA LEU A 604 -37.42 -23.05 -0.34
C LEU A 604 -36.91 -23.59 -1.68
N ASP A 605 -36.04 -22.80 -2.31
CA ASP A 605 -35.43 -23.09 -3.59
C ASP A 605 -33.94 -23.36 -3.36
N PHE A 606 -33.59 -24.63 -3.15
CA PHE A 606 -32.26 -25.02 -2.71
C PHE A 606 -31.18 -24.75 -3.75
N ASP A 607 -31.52 -24.76 -5.04
CA ASP A 607 -30.58 -24.40 -6.11
C ASP A 607 -30.22 -22.91 -6.04
N LYS A 608 -31.21 -22.02 -5.80
CA LYS A 608 -30.95 -20.59 -5.56
C LYS A 608 -30.17 -20.34 -4.27
N ILE A 609 -30.53 -21.07 -3.21
CA ILE A 609 -29.80 -20.99 -1.94
C ILE A 609 -28.34 -21.38 -2.16
N HIS A 610 -28.08 -22.47 -2.88
CA HIS A 610 -26.72 -22.91 -3.22
C HIS A 610 -25.95 -21.82 -3.97
N GLU A 611 -26.57 -21.14 -4.95
CA GLU A 611 -25.96 -20.00 -5.64
C GLU A 611 -25.61 -18.84 -4.70
N ILE A 612 -26.52 -18.47 -3.78
CA ILE A 612 -26.29 -17.42 -2.77
C ILE A 612 -25.12 -17.80 -1.87
N LEU A 613 -25.08 -19.04 -1.36
CA LEU A 613 -23.98 -19.55 -0.53
C LEU A 613 -22.63 -19.51 -1.26
N LYS A 614 -22.63 -19.77 -2.57
CA LYS A 614 -21.41 -19.81 -3.41
C LYS A 614 -20.82 -18.42 -3.66
N TYR A 615 -21.65 -17.39 -3.88
CA TYR A 615 -21.19 -16.13 -4.48
C TYR A 615 -21.45 -14.86 -3.65
N ASP A 616 -22.38 -14.87 -2.70
CA ASP A 616 -22.81 -13.63 -2.03
C ASP A 616 -22.01 -13.34 -0.74
N ILE A 617 -20.94 -14.10 -0.48
CA ILE A 617 -19.86 -13.73 0.46
C ILE A 617 -18.76 -13.02 -0.33
N ASN A 618 -18.93 -11.72 -0.54
CA ASN A 618 -18.09 -10.94 -1.45
C ASN A 618 -16.68 -10.76 -0.89
N SER A 619 -15.69 -11.21 -1.65
CA SER A 619 -14.31 -10.74 -1.55
C SER A 619 -14.10 -9.54 -2.46
N ALA A 620 -13.27 -8.59 -2.03
CA ALA A 620 -12.83 -7.49 -2.88
C ALA A 620 -12.04 -8.01 -4.09
N PHE A 621 -12.20 -7.36 -5.24
CA PHE A 621 -11.39 -7.63 -6.43
C PHE A 621 -9.93 -7.32 -6.20
N VAL A 622 -9.65 -6.09 -5.79
CA VAL A 622 -8.33 -5.61 -5.38
C VAL A 622 -8.43 -4.84 -4.08
N GLY A 623 -7.42 -4.96 -3.23
CA GLY A 623 -7.38 -4.34 -1.92
C GLY A 623 -8.38 -4.95 -0.94
N GLY A 624 -9.07 -4.09 -0.19
CA GLY A 624 -10.10 -4.48 0.78
C GLY A 624 -9.58 -5.09 2.09
N GLY A 625 -8.26 -5.04 2.34
CA GLY A 625 -7.66 -5.42 3.63
C GLY A 625 -7.85 -6.89 4.02
N GLY A 626 -8.23 -7.76 3.08
CA GLY A 626 -8.52 -9.16 3.36
C GLY A 626 -9.89 -9.41 4.03
N SER A 627 -10.74 -8.39 4.17
CA SER A 627 -12.09 -8.58 4.69
C SER A 627 -13.07 -9.10 3.63
N THR A 628 -14.19 -9.64 4.10
CA THR A 628 -15.31 -10.13 3.27
C THR A 628 -16.58 -9.39 3.66
N LYS A 629 -17.49 -9.18 2.70
CA LYS A 629 -18.85 -8.70 2.99
C LYS A 629 -19.84 -9.85 2.88
N ASP A 630 -20.59 -10.08 3.95
CA ASP A 630 -21.72 -11.01 3.94
C ASP A 630 -22.95 -10.26 3.42
N ASN A 631 -23.43 -10.60 2.23
CA ASN A 631 -24.63 -9.97 1.65
C ASN A 631 -25.91 -10.76 1.99
N GLY A 632 -26.07 -11.12 3.27
CA GLY A 632 -27.21 -11.87 3.80
C GLY A 632 -27.07 -13.38 3.70
N VAL A 633 -25.88 -13.88 3.36
CA VAL A 633 -25.57 -15.31 3.31
C VAL A 633 -25.74 -15.93 4.68
N TYR A 634 -25.33 -15.26 5.75
CA TYR A 634 -25.54 -15.79 7.10
C TYR A 634 -27.01 -15.93 7.46
N SER A 635 -27.87 -14.98 7.07
CA SER A 635 -29.31 -15.10 7.25
C SER A 635 -29.92 -16.27 6.45
N VAL A 636 -29.41 -16.55 5.25
CA VAL A 636 -29.80 -17.75 4.48
C VAL A 636 -29.38 -19.02 5.21
N ILE A 637 -28.16 -19.07 5.76
CA ILE A 637 -27.69 -20.16 6.60
C ILE A 637 -28.62 -20.36 7.81
N LYS A 638 -29.04 -19.30 8.49
CA LYS A 638 -30.00 -19.40 9.62
C LYS A 638 -31.32 -20.01 9.21
N VAL A 639 -31.84 -19.67 8.03
CA VAL A 639 -33.05 -20.33 7.50
C VAL A 639 -32.84 -21.82 7.29
N LEU A 640 -31.68 -22.25 6.76
CA LEU A 640 -31.33 -23.67 6.62
C LEU A 640 -31.22 -24.35 7.99
N GLU A 641 -30.50 -23.76 8.94
CA GLU A 641 -30.29 -24.31 10.28
C GLU A 641 -31.61 -24.56 11.00
N LEU A 642 -32.53 -23.60 10.95
CA LEU A 642 -33.85 -23.68 11.58
C LEU A 642 -34.79 -24.65 10.84
N THR A 643 -34.66 -24.76 9.52
CA THR A 643 -35.48 -25.67 8.71
C THR A 643 -35.08 -27.13 8.93
N PHE A 644 -33.78 -27.42 8.94
CA PHE A 644 -33.24 -28.77 9.12
C PHE A 644 -32.96 -29.12 10.59
N LYS A 645 -33.14 -28.16 11.51
CA LYS A 645 -32.90 -28.30 12.97
C LYS A 645 -31.48 -28.78 13.29
N THR A 646 -30.49 -28.28 12.56
CA THR A 646 -29.06 -28.59 12.77
C THR A 646 -28.20 -27.39 12.41
N THR A 647 -27.10 -27.18 13.12
CA THR A 647 -26.08 -26.18 12.78
C THR A 647 -24.88 -26.80 12.07
N LEU A 648 -24.94 -28.10 11.70
CA LEU A 648 -23.77 -28.87 11.25
C LEU A 648 -22.61 -28.86 12.27
N ASN A 649 -22.96 -28.78 13.56
CA ASN A 649 -22.06 -28.61 14.71
C ASN A 649 -21.36 -27.24 14.79
N TYR A 650 -21.83 -26.23 14.04
CA TYR A 650 -21.39 -24.86 14.26
C TYR A 650 -22.06 -24.22 15.48
N PRO A 651 -21.43 -23.19 16.06
CA PRO A 651 -22.05 -22.33 17.06
C PRO A 651 -23.28 -21.59 16.51
N ASN A 652 -24.25 -21.27 17.38
CA ASN A 652 -25.56 -20.75 16.98
C ASN A 652 -25.55 -19.38 16.26
N LYS A 653 -24.46 -18.63 16.41
CA LYS A 653 -24.24 -17.30 15.80
C LYS A 653 -22.79 -17.14 15.31
N LEU A 654 -22.54 -16.10 14.52
CA LEU A 654 -21.18 -15.60 14.30
C LEU A 654 -20.71 -14.82 15.54
N CYS A 655 -19.48 -14.31 15.51
CA CYS A 655 -18.82 -13.70 16.67
C CYS A 655 -18.00 -12.46 16.33
N SER A 656 -18.20 -11.92 15.13
CA SER A 656 -17.28 -10.93 14.59
C SER A 656 -17.39 -9.60 15.34
N SER A 657 -18.42 -9.41 16.19
CA SER A 657 -18.61 -8.21 17.00
C SER A 657 -17.55 -8.01 18.10
N ASP A 658 -16.91 -9.07 18.59
CA ASP A 658 -15.81 -9.01 19.55
C ASP A 658 -14.44 -8.76 18.89
N ASN A 659 -14.43 -8.17 17.68
CA ASN A 659 -13.24 -7.98 16.84
C ASN A 659 -12.42 -9.26 16.59
N MET A 660 -13.03 -10.43 16.76
CA MET A 660 -12.35 -11.70 16.55
C MET A 660 -12.17 -12.00 15.06
N TYR A 661 -10.90 -12.04 14.63
CA TYR A 661 -10.54 -12.38 13.26
C TYR A 661 -10.90 -13.83 12.90
N GLY A 662 -11.44 -14.02 11.69
CA GLY A 662 -11.63 -15.35 11.09
C GLY A 662 -12.98 -16.02 11.37
N CYS A 663 -14.00 -15.23 11.69
CA CYS A 663 -15.33 -15.64 12.11
C CYS A 663 -16.40 -15.37 11.03
N THR A 664 -16.09 -15.70 9.77
CA THR A 664 -16.95 -15.40 8.62
C THR A 664 -17.94 -16.54 8.34
N SER A 665 -18.96 -16.26 7.53
CA SER A 665 -19.95 -17.25 7.09
C SER A 665 -19.40 -18.25 6.05
N ARG A 666 -18.18 -18.06 5.54
CA ARG A 666 -17.62 -18.81 4.40
C ARG A 666 -17.53 -20.32 4.66
N SER A 667 -16.89 -20.74 5.74
CA SER A 667 -16.78 -22.17 6.06
C SER A 667 -18.16 -22.82 6.23
N ARG A 668 -19.08 -22.09 6.90
CA ARG A 668 -20.47 -22.56 7.08
C ARG A 668 -21.21 -22.68 5.75
N ALA A 669 -21.03 -21.73 4.84
CA ALA A 669 -21.64 -21.77 3.52
C ALA A 669 -21.16 -22.98 2.71
N ILE A 670 -19.85 -23.29 2.74
CA ILE A 670 -19.26 -24.47 2.08
C ILE A 670 -19.87 -25.77 2.62
N GLU A 671 -19.99 -25.89 3.94
CA GLU A 671 -20.60 -27.04 4.60
C GLU A 671 -22.08 -27.20 4.26
N TRP A 672 -22.83 -26.10 4.19
CA TRP A 672 -24.22 -26.13 3.77
C TRP A 672 -24.39 -26.47 2.29
N MET A 673 -23.52 -25.98 1.41
CA MET A 673 -23.51 -26.40 -0.01
C MET A 673 -23.29 -27.91 -0.12
N ASN A 674 -22.32 -28.46 0.61
CA ASN A 674 -22.06 -29.90 0.65
C ASN A 674 -23.25 -30.68 1.24
N TYR A 675 -23.84 -30.20 2.33
CA TYR A 675 -25.03 -30.82 2.95
C TYR A 675 -26.19 -30.92 1.96
N LEU A 676 -26.49 -29.83 1.23
CA LEU A 676 -27.57 -29.82 0.24
C LEU A 676 -27.29 -30.80 -0.91
N LYS A 677 -26.02 -30.93 -1.33
CA LYS A 677 -25.59 -31.88 -2.38
C LYS A 677 -25.73 -33.33 -1.92
N VAL A 678 -25.11 -33.70 -0.80
CA VAL A 678 -25.07 -35.09 -0.28
C VAL A 678 -26.46 -35.60 0.10
N ASN A 679 -27.35 -34.72 0.58
CA ASN A 679 -28.73 -35.08 0.93
C ASN A 679 -29.71 -34.96 -0.25
N SER A 680 -29.22 -34.79 -1.49
CA SER A 680 -30.06 -34.73 -2.71
C SER A 680 -31.16 -33.67 -2.66
N HIS A 681 -30.86 -32.50 -2.08
CA HIS A 681 -31.79 -31.35 -2.05
C HIS A 681 -31.72 -30.48 -3.30
N LEU A 682 -30.58 -30.54 -4.02
CA LEU A 682 -30.35 -29.81 -5.27
C LEU A 682 -31.05 -30.54 -6.43
N LYS A 683 -31.65 -29.77 -7.33
CA LYS A 683 -32.26 -30.31 -8.57
C LYS A 683 -31.34 -30.19 -9.76
N MET A 684 -30.35 -29.30 -9.67
CA MET A 684 -29.32 -29.06 -10.68
C MET A 684 -27.96 -29.50 -10.18
N GLU A 685 -27.07 -29.87 -11.11
CA GLU A 685 -25.74 -30.38 -10.77
C GLU A 685 -24.72 -29.29 -10.37
N HIS A 686 -25.03 -28.00 -10.63
CA HIS A 686 -24.17 -26.85 -10.32
C HIS A 686 -22.73 -27.02 -10.86
N ASN A 687 -22.62 -27.35 -12.15
CA ASN A 687 -21.36 -27.62 -12.84
C ASN A 687 -20.55 -26.35 -13.18
N GLU A 688 -20.95 -25.17 -12.66
CA GLU A 688 -20.17 -23.94 -12.88
C GLU A 688 -18.84 -24.00 -12.12
N PRO A 689 -17.76 -23.38 -12.63
CA PRO A 689 -16.47 -23.39 -11.94
C PRO A 689 -16.59 -22.84 -10.51
N VAL A 690 -15.63 -23.22 -9.65
CA VAL A 690 -15.58 -22.76 -8.26
C VAL A 690 -15.55 -21.24 -8.16
N SER A 691 -16.05 -20.67 -7.06
CA SER A 691 -15.93 -19.23 -6.79
C SER A 691 -14.44 -18.82 -6.70
N PHE A 692 -14.12 -17.56 -7.00
CA PHE A 692 -12.79 -17.01 -6.73
C PHE A 692 -12.40 -17.02 -5.25
N ALA A 693 -13.39 -17.17 -4.37
CA ALA A 693 -13.26 -17.35 -2.94
C ALA A 693 -12.95 -18.81 -2.51
N PHE A 694 -12.78 -19.74 -3.44
CA PHE A 694 -12.43 -21.12 -3.15
C PHE A 694 -11.04 -21.23 -2.49
N GLU A 695 -10.96 -22.01 -1.42
CA GLU A 695 -9.80 -22.14 -0.51
C GLU A 695 -9.40 -23.58 -0.24
#